data_AF-A0A9E1HK77-F1
#
_entry.id   AF-A0A9E1HK77-F1
#
_cell.length_a   1.000
_cell.length_b   1.000
_cell.length_c   1.000
_cell.angle_alpha   90.00
_cell.angle_beta   90.00
_cell.angle_gamma   90.00
#
_symmetry.space_group_name_H-M   'P 1'
#
loop_
_entity.id
_entity.type
_entity.pdbx_description
1 polymer ?
#
loop_
_entity_poly.entity_id
_entity_poly.type
_entity_poly.pdbx_seq_one_letter_code
_entity_poly.pdbx_strand_id
1 'polypeptide(L)'
;YELSVIEKMGFSNYFLIVADYINYAKEHGVLVGPGRGSAAGSLVSYCLNITTVDPIKEDLLFERFLNPERVSMPDIDIDFEFQKREQVIQYVQEKYGVKRVSGIITFGTLASKQVIRDVARSMDIDLKQVDALSKLLDSRKTLTENMEGNDKLRRMINQDKTLSKLYQISLKLEGLKRHTSIHAAGIVMCKTDLDNVIPLSYNHEGFYVTGFSMEYLEELGLLKMDFLALRNLTLIQDVLDSLKQYEKLPITFDEIPFHDEKAISIFTNVLTEGIFQFESAGMKNFLRKFKPNSFSEIAVSLALFRPGPMNNIDEFIRRKRGKSKVTYLHPDLEPILKETQGIIVYQEQIMQIASKMAGYTYGQADVLRRAMSKKKESVLIKEKERFVKGSIARGYEEKIANEVYELILKFASYGFNKAHSVAYAIISYKMAYLKAHYPKYFMKSLLSMAIGSSEKTREYIYECKLLHIDVLKPDINESEEEFKVVEHGILYPLSGIKNVGVSAIETILEERKKNKFTSIYDFLKRCYGKSLNRKTLDSMIDAGILSTFGYNRKTLHQNLDLILNYVEIIKDVDESFVEKPELVVVDEYDTHTLMNLELQTFGFYLSNHPVTEYKLSNPKSIPLAEVENYFDKEIELICLVDKLKEITTKKNEKMAFLNGSDEISKIEVVLFPRTYENVDIHIGDIIKVFGKVEKRFDKYQIVVRKITILKKEEA
;
A
#
# COMPACT_ATOMS: atom_id res chain seq x y z
N TYR A 1 -35.15 14.94 12.25
CA TYR A 1 -34.33 16.12 11.91
C TYR A 1 -33.60 15.92 10.58
N GLU A 2 -32.70 14.93 10.43
CA GLU A 2 -31.95 14.75 9.17
C GLU A 2 -32.85 14.63 7.94
N LEU A 3 -33.88 13.78 7.98
CA LEU A 3 -34.86 13.64 6.88
C LEU A 3 -35.47 14.98 6.44
N SER A 4 -35.85 15.84 7.40
CA SER A 4 -36.41 17.16 7.08
C SER A 4 -35.39 18.10 6.44
N VAL A 5 -34.11 17.99 6.78
CA VAL A 5 -33.04 18.79 6.13
C VAL A 5 -32.80 18.28 4.71
N ILE A 6 -32.72 16.95 4.53
CA ILE A 6 -32.53 16.30 3.22
C ILE A 6 -33.68 16.65 2.28
N GLU A 7 -34.92 16.57 2.74
CA GLU A 7 -36.11 16.91 1.97
C GLU A 7 -36.13 18.39 1.59
N LYS A 8 -35.89 19.29 2.57
CA LYS A 8 -35.86 20.74 2.33
C LYS A 8 -34.78 21.16 1.32
N MET A 9 -33.65 20.44 1.29
CA MET A 9 -32.56 20.69 0.33
C MET A 9 -32.74 19.98 -1.02
N GLY A 10 -33.75 19.10 -1.15
CA GLY A 10 -34.06 18.41 -2.40
C GLY A 10 -33.15 17.21 -2.71
N PHE A 11 -32.52 16.60 -1.70
CA PHE A 11 -31.56 15.51 -1.90
C PHE A 11 -32.10 14.10 -1.67
N SER A 12 -33.41 13.92 -1.46
CA SER A 12 -34.01 12.60 -1.20
C SER A 12 -33.70 11.58 -2.31
N ASN A 13 -33.84 11.97 -3.58
CA ASN A 13 -33.54 11.08 -4.72
C ASN A 13 -32.06 10.70 -4.78
N TYR A 14 -31.17 11.61 -4.40
CA TYR A 14 -29.73 11.34 -4.37
C TYR A 14 -29.40 10.22 -3.36
N PHE A 15 -29.93 10.31 -2.14
CA PHE A 15 -29.76 9.25 -1.14
C PHE A 15 -30.34 7.90 -1.59
N LEU A 16 -31.49 7.90 -2.28
CA LEU A 16 -32.10 6.66 -2.78
C LEU A 16 -31.25 6.01 -3.88
N ILE A 17 -30.70 6.79 -4.81
CA ILE A 17 -29.78 6.27 -5.84
C ILE A 17 -28.54 5.68 -5.17
N VAL A 18 -27.97 6.39 -4.19
CA VAL A 18 -26.79 5.95 -3.45
C VAL A 18 -27.06 4.65 -2.67
N ALA A 19 -28.16 4.60 -1.93
CA ALA A 19 -28.56 3.40 -1.20
C ALA A 19 -28.82 2.21 -2.14
N ASP A 20 -29.38 2.45 -3.31
CA ASP A 20 -29.71 1.42 -4.29
C ASP A 20 -28.48 0.62 -4.76
N TYR A 21 -27.45 1.29 -5.28
CA TYR A 21 -26.28 0.58 -5.78
C TYR A 21 -25.40 0.01 -4.67
N ILE A 22 -25.42 0.57 -3.46
CA ILE A 22 -24.73 0.00 -2.29
C ILE A 22 -25.42 -1.28 -1.83
N ASN A 23 -26.75 -1.27 -1.72
CA ASN A 23 -27.49 -2.45 -1.31
C ASN A 23 -27.38 -3.56 -2.37
N TYR A 24 -27.44 -3.21 -3.66
CA TYR A 24 -27.11 -4.14 -4.74
C TYR A 24 -25.73 -4.77 -4.55
N ALA A 25 -24.69 -3.94 -4.31
CA ALA A 25 -23.34 -4.42 -4.11
C ALA A 25 -23.25 -5.42 -2.94
N LYS A 26 -23.84 -5.08 -1.79
CA LYS A 26 -23.87 -5.95 -0.60
C LYS A 26 -24.61 -7.27 -0.85
N GLU A 27 -25.77 -7.23 -1.50
CA GLU A 27 -26.58 -8.42 -1.82
C GLU A 27 -25.88 -9.35 -2.83
N HIS A 28 -25.03 -8.81 -3.71
CA HIS A 28 -24.31 -9.55 -4.73
C HIS A 28 -22.87 -9.91 -4.31
N GLY A 29 -22.57 -9.82 -3.01
CA GLY A 29 -21.27 -10.23 -2.46
C GLY A 29 -20.10 -9.34 -2.87
N VAL A 30 -20.37 -8.07 -3.20
CA VAL A 30 -19.34 -7.03 -3.38
C VAL A 30 -19.14 -6.35 -2.03
N LEU A 31 -17.94 -6.49 -1.46
CA LEU A 31 -17.64 -5.86 -0.18
C LEU A 31 -17.59 -4.33 -0.32
N VAL A 32 -18.38 -3.65 0.50
CA VAL A 32 -18.46 -2.19 0.57
C VAL A 32 -17.82 -1.71 1.87
N GLY A 33 -17.00 -0.67 1.78
CA GLY A 33 -16.39 -0.03 2.94
C GLY A 33 -17.44 0.55 3.90
N PRO A 34 -17.06 0.80 5.16
CA PRO A 34 -17.97 1.31 6.19
C PRO A 34 -18.46 2.74 5.94
N GLY A 35 -17.86 3.44 4.99
CA GLY A 35 -18.14 4.82 4.61
C GLY A 35 -16.85 5.61 4.42
N ARG A 36 -16.96 6.78 3.80
CA ARG A 36 -15.83 7.69 3.60
C ARG A 36 -16.26 9.14 3.78
N GLY A 37 -15.34 9.95 4.30
CA GLY A 37 -15.57 11.39 4.43
C GLY A 37 -16.60 11.69 5.52
N SER A 38 -17.39 12.74 5.33
CA SER A 38 -18.42 13.13 6.29
C SER A 38 -19.70 12.28 6.20
N ALA A 39 -19.90 11.46 5.16
CA ALA A 39 -21.13 10.70 4.96
C ALA A 39 -21.48 9.78 6.15
N ALA A 40 -20.46 9.26 6.84
CA ALA A 40 -20.61 8.45 8.06
C ALA A 40 -21.16 9.22 9.28
N GLY A 41 -21.29 10.55 9.21
CA GLY A 41 -21.94 11.36 10.23
C GLY A 41 -23.45 11.46 10.12
N SER A 42 -24.07 10.83 9.11
CA SER A 42 -25.53 10.83 8.92
C SER A 42 -26.16 9.54 9.43
N LEU A 43 -27.13 9.67 10.35
CA LEU A 43 -27.95 8.56 10.79
C LEU A 43 -28.83 8.04 9.65
N VAL A 44 -29.30 8.90 8.74
CA VAL A 44 -30.03 8.47 7.55
C VAL A 44 -29.15 7.59 6.65
N SER A 45 -27.88 7.96 6.42
CA SER A 45 -26.93 7.11 5.69
C SER A 45 -26.74 5.75 6.36
N TYR A 46 -26.64 5.73 7.69
CA TYR A 46 -26.54 4.47 8.45
C TYR A 46 -27.80 3.61 8.33
N CYS A 47 -28.99 4.20 8.52
CA CYS A 47 -30.27 3.48 8.42
C CYS A 47 -30.58 2.97 6.99
N LEU A 48 -30.12 3.67 5.96
CA LEU A 48 -30.24 3.24 4.56
C LEU A 48 -29.13 2.26 4.14
N ASN A 49 -28.27 1.86 5.07
CA ASN A 49 -27.15 0.95 4.85
C ASN A 49 -26.11 1.51 3.85
N ILE A 50 -26.08 2.83 3.66
CA ILE A 50 -25.05 3.55 2.88
C ILE A 50 -23.72 3.50 3.63
N THR A 51 -23.76 3.70 4.95
CA THR A 51 -22.60 3.59 5.84
C THR A 51 -22.86 2.54 6.92
N THR A 52 -21.83 1.90 7.44
CA THR A 52 -21.95 0.92 8.54
C THR A 52 -21.45 1.45 9.88
N VAL A 53 -20.99 2.72 9.91
CA VAL A 53 -20.63 3.42 11.14
C VAL A 53 -21.89 3.94 11.82
N ASP A 54 -22.08 3.60 13.10
CA ASP A 54 -23.13 4.19 13.94
C ASP A 54 -22.70 5.61 14.37
N PRO A 55 -23.34 6.67 13.84
CA PRO A 55 -22.93 8.05 14.14
C PRO A 55 -23.28 8.48 15.57
N ILE A 56 -24.28 7.85 16.22
CA ILE A 56 -24.66 8.20 17.59
C ILE A 56 -23.63 7.63 18.56
N LYS A 57 -23.24 6.36 18.37
CA LYS A 57 -22.24 5.70 19.20
C LYS A 57 -20.89 6.41 19.16
N GLU A 58 -20.49 6.89 17.98
CA GLU A 58 -19.17 7.49 17.75
C GLU A 58 -19.19 9.04 17.86
N ASP A 59 -20.32 9.62 18.25
CA ASP A 59 -20.53 11.07 18.43
C ASP A 59 -20.14 11.87 17.16
N LEU A 60 -20.67 11.43 16.02
CA LEU A 60 -20.46 12.03 14.70
C LEU A 60 -21.59 13.01 14.37
N LEU A 61 -21.25 14.11 13.69
CA LEU A 61 -22.18 15.21 13.44
C LEU A 61 -22.72 15.20 12.01
N PHE A 62 -24.05 15.26 11.87
CA PHE A 62 -24.73 15.34 10.57
C PHE A 62 -24.45 16.67 9.85
N GLU A 63 -24.44 17.80 10.55
CA GLU A 63 -24.26 19.13 9.94
C GLU A 63 -22.89 19.31 9.28
N ARG A 64 -21.94 18.46 9.65
CA ARG A 64 -20.63 18.39 9.03
C ARG A 64 -20.68 17.76 7.64
N PHE A 65 -21.62 16.84 7.43
CA PHE A 65 -21.95 16.26 6.13
C PHE A 65 -22.84 17.20 5.32
N LEU A 66 -24.03 17.49 5.84
CA LEU A 66 -25.02 18.31 5.16
C LEU A 66 -25.44 19.47 6.07
N ASN A 67 -25.04 20.68 5.68
CA ASN A 67 -25.26 21.87 6.48
C ASN A 67 -26.53 22.61 5.99
N PRO A 68 -27.59 22.74 6.81
CA PRO A 68 -28.83 23.42 6.39
C PRO A 68 -28.64 24.92 6.10
N GLU A 69 -27.57 25.55 6.61
CA GLU A 69 -27.26 26.95 6.36
C GLU A 69 -26.50 27.17 5.03
N ARG A 70 -26.19 26.08 4.31
CA ARG A 70 -25.51 26.12 3.01
C ARG A 70 -26.09 25.07 2.07
N VAL A 71 -26.78 25.53 1.02
CA VAL A 71 -27.17 24.65 -0.08
C VAL A 71 -25.93 24.33 -0.93
N SER A 72 -25.30 23.20 -0.64
CA SER A 72 -24.25 22.59 -1.45
C SER A 72 -24.60 21.12 -1.66
N MET A 73 -24.32 20.60 -2.85
CA MET A 73 -24.53 19.18 -3.14
C MET A 73 -23.72 18.31 -2.16
N PRO A 74 -24.33 17.29 -1.54
CA PRO A 74 -23.59 16.31 -0.75
C PRO A 74 -22.74 15.45 -1.69
N ASP A 75 -21.56 15.09 -1.21
CA ASP A 75 -20.64 14.17 -1.89
C ASP A 75 -20.47 12.92 -1.02
N ILE A 76 -21.02 11.79 -1.49
CA ILE A 76 -20.93 10.48 -0.84
C ILE A 76 -19.96 9.63 -1.66
N ASP A 77 -18.70 9.65 -1.25
CA ASP A 77 -17.67 8.75 -1.74
C ASP A 77 -17.82 7.36 -1.12
N ILE A 78 -17.68 6.31 -1.92
CA ILE A 78 -17.79 4.93 -1.45
C ILE A 78 -16.60 4.10 -1.93
N ASP A 79 -16.06 3.32 -1.01
CA ASP A 79 -15.00 2.35 -1.27
C ASP A 79 -15.62 0.98 -1.54
N PHE A 80 -15.41 0.43 -2.73
CA PHE A 80 -15.75 -0.95 -3.10
C PHE A 80 -14.49 -1.81 -3.14
N GLU A 81 -14.64 -3.12 -2.98
CA GLU A 81 -13.53 -4.03 -3.27
C GLU A 81 -13.07 -3.90 -4.73
N PHE A 82 -11.76 -3.98 -4.93
CA PHE A 82 -11.13 -3.66 -6.20
C PHE A 82 -11.57 -4.58 -7.34
N GLN A 83 -11.65 -5.90 -7.08
CA GLN A 83 -11.95 -6.90 -8.11
C GLN A 83 -13.40 -6.86 -8.63
N LYS A 84 -14.37 -6.54 -7.76
CA LYS A 84 -15.80 -6.56 -8.12
C LYS A 84 -16.43 -5.18 -8.30
N ARG A 85 -15.66 -4.10 -8.19
CA ARG A 85 -16.19 -2.74 -8.40
C ARG A 85 -16.88 -2.59 -9.76
N GLU A 86 -16.31 -3.15 -10.82
CA GLU A 86 -16.86 -3.02 -12.17
C GLU A 86 -18.29 -3.58 -12.29
N GLN A 87 -18.61 -4.62 -11.51
CA GLN A 87 -19.96 -5.17 -11.43
C GLN A 87 -20.99 -4.13 -10.94
N VAL A 88 -20.59 -3.26 -10.02
CA VAL A 88 -21.46 -2.19 -9.50
C VAL A 88 -21.62 -1.10 -10.56
N ILE A 89 -20.54 -0.76 -11.28
CA ILE A 89 -20.59 0.21 -12.38
C ILE A 89 -21.55 -0.29 -13.47
N GLN A 90 -21.39 -1.54 -13.88
CA GLN A 90 -22.24 -2.20 -14.86
C GLN A 90 -23.72 -2.19 -14.42
N TYR A 91 -24.01 -2.53 -13.16
CA TYR A 91 -25.37 -2.47 -12.63
C TYR A 91 -25.99 -1.07 -12.73
N VAL A 92 -25.23 -0.03 -12.35
CA VAL A 92 -25.71 1.35 -12.41
C VAL A 92 -25.94 1.77 -13.87
N GLN A 93 -25.08 1.35 -14.81
CA GLN A 93 -25.26 1.59 -16.24
C GLN A 93 -26.49 0.88 -16.81
N GLU A 94 -26.71 -0.39 -16.45
CA GLU A 94 -27.87 -1.17 -16.90
C GLU A 94 -29.18 -0.60 -16.34
N LYS A 95 -29.18 -0.21 -15.06
CA LYS A 95 -30.39 0.28 -14.38
C LYS A 95 -30.78 1.70 -14.76
N TYR A 96 -29.81 2.62 -14.81
CA TYR A 96 -30.09 4.04 -15.04
C TYR A 96 -29.85 4.47 -16.50
N GLY A 97 -29.22 3.62 -17.31
CA GLY A 97 -29.02 3.80 -18.75
C GLY A 97 -27.55 4.03 -19.13
N VAL A 98 -27.08 3.26 -20.12
CA VAL A 98 -25.66 3.23 -20.57
C VAL A 98 -25.15 4.60 -21.05
N LYS A 99 -26.03 5.45 -21.59
CA LYS A 99 -25.69 6.83 -22.00
C LYS A 99 -25.94 7.87 -20.90
N ARG A 100 -26.58 7.49 -19.79
CA ARG A 100 -26.88 8.37 -18.65
C ARG A 100 -25.86 8.22 -17.54
N VAL A 101 -25.14 7.10 -17.52
CA VAL A 101 -24.11 6.76 -16.56
C VAL A 101 -22.83 6.45 -17.31
N SER A 102 -21.80 7.26 -17.09
CA SER A 102 -20.57 7.17 -17.86
C SER A 102 -19.36 7.44 -16.98
N GLY A 103 -18.27 6.71 -17.23
CA GLY A 103 -16.97 7.03 -16.63
C GLY A 103 -16.46 8.39 -17.11
N ILE A 104 -15.67 9.07 -16.28
CA ILE A 104 -15.09 10.37 -16.61
C ILE A 104 -13.80 10.18 -17.42
N ILE A 105 -13.63 10.88 -18.54
CA ILE A 105 -12.35 10.89 -19.25
C ILE A 105 -11.28 11.65 -18.48
N THR A 106 -10.06 11.14 -18.49
CA THR A 106 -8.88 11.81 -17.98
C THR A 106 -7.83 11.91 -19.07
N PHE A 107 -6.95 12.90 -18.94
CA PHE A 107 -5.87 13.12 -19.89
C PHE A 107 -4.54 12.88 -19.17
N GLY A 108 -3.84 11.81 -19.55
CA GLY A 108 -2.48 11.60 -19.10
C GLY A 108 -1.56 12.66 -19.70
N THR A 109 -0.84 13.40 -18.86
CA THR A 109 0.10 14.44 -19.29
C THR A 109 1.53 13.92 -19.40
N LEU A 110 2.35 14.61 -20.18
CA LEU A 110 3.78 14.36 -20.31
C LEU A 110 4.52 14.81 -19.04
N ALA A 111 4.63 13.92 -18.04
CA ALA A 111 5.43 14.13 -16.84
C ALA A 111 6.94 14.09 -17.13
N SER A 112 7.76 14.68 -16.26
CA SER A 112 9.21 14.90 -16.44
C SER A 112 10.01 13.69 -16.96
N LYS A 113 9.82 12.49 -16.39
CA LYS A 113 10.48 11.27 -16.91
C LYS A 113 9.91 10.78 -18.24
N GLN A 114 8.60 10.90 -18.42
CA GLN A 114 7.91 10.39 -19.60
C GLN A 114 8.27 11.23 -20.82
N VAL A 115 8.27 12.56 -20.68
CA VAL A 115 8.63 13.48 -21.77
C VAL A 115 10.06 13.25 -22.23
N ILE A 116 11.00 13.07 -21.30
CA ILE A 116 12.40 12.78 -21.62
C ILE A 116 12.52 11.47 -22.40
N ARG A 117 11.83 10.40 -21.98
CA ARG A 117 11.87 9.11 -22.67
C ARG A 117 11.24 9.16 -24.07
N ASP A 118 10.09 9.80 -24.20
CA ASP A 118 9.37 9.88 -25.47
C ASP A 118 10.15 10.72 -26.49
N VAL A 119 10.70 11.88 -26.08
CA VAL A 119 11.55 12.70 -26.95
C VAL A 119 12.86 11.98 -27.28
N ALA A 120 13.47 11.28 -26.32
CA ALA A 120 14.70 10.55 -26.56
C ALA A 120 14.54 9.41 -27.57
N ARG A 121 13.42 8.69 -27.54
CA ARG A 121 13.09 7.68 -28.55
C ARG A 121 12.94 8.30 -29.94
N SER A 122 12.26 9.44 -30.04
CA SER A 122 12.12 10.17 -31.31
C SER A 122 13.44 10.74 -31.83
N MET A 123 14.40 10.99 -30.94
CA MET A 123 15.76 11.44 -31.27
C MET A 123 16.75 10.28 -31.47
N ASP A 124 16.29 9.02 -31.35
CA ASP A 124 17.12 7.80 -31.43
C ASP A 124 18.33 7.80 -30.46
N ILE A 125 18.10 8.26 -29.22
CA ILE A 125 19.13 8.29 -28.17
C ILE A 125 19.19 6.93 -27.47
N ASP A 126 20.41 6.45 -27.21
CA ASP A 126 20.67 5.19 -26.52
C ASP A 126 19.93 5.11 -25.16
N LEU A 127 19.15 4.04 -24.97
CA LEU A 127 18.31 3.84 -23.79
C LEU A 127 19.08 3.83 -22.47
N LYS A 128 20.36 3.42 -22.45
CA LYS A 128 21.18 3.43 -21.24
C LYS A 128 21.45 4.86 -20.78
N GLN A 129 21.68 5.79 -21.71
CA GLN A 129 21.86 7.21 -21.39
C GLN A 129 20.55 7.82 -20.86
N VAL A 130 19.43 7.49 -21.50
CA VAL A 130 18.09 7.94 -21.09
C VAL A 130 17.72 7.43 -19.70
N ASP A 131 18.03 6.18 -19.38
CA ASP A 131 17.77 5.60 -18.07
C ASP A 131 18.67 6.18 -16.98
N ALA A 132 19.94 6.47 -17.29
CA ALA A 132 20.83 7.17 -16.38
C ALA A 132 20.30 8.58 -16.05
N LEU A 133 19.79 9.31 -17.04
CA LEU A 133 19.16 10.62 -16.85
C LEU A 133 17.85 10.51 -16.05
N SER A 134 16.98 9.57 -16.43
CA SER A 134 15.66 9.36 -15.81
C SER A 134 15.73 8.98 -14.33
N LYS A 135 16.82 8.31 -13.90
CA LYS A 135 17.07 7.98 -12.49
C LYS A 135 17.39 9.20 -11.62
N LEU A 136 17.82 10.31 -12.23
CA LEU A 136 18.15 11.56 -11.51
C LEU A 136 16.93 12.49 -11.36
N LEU A 137 15.81 12.17 -12.02
CA LEU A 137 14.58 12.95 -11.96
C LEU A 137 13.63 12.38 -10.89
N ASP A 138 12.90 13.25 -10.20
CA ASP A 138 11.68 12.93 -9.46
C ASP A 138 10.47 13.21 -10.37
N SER A 139 9.66 12.17 -10.60
CA SER A 139 8.47 12.26 -11.45
C SER A 139 7.40 13.22 -10.91
N ARG A 140 7.44 13.55 -9.62
CA ARG A 140 6.50 14.47 -8.97
C ARG A 140 6.86 15.94 -9.16
N LYS A 141 8.07 16.20 -9.67
CA LYS A 141 8.60 17.53 -9.96
C LYS A 141 8.63 17.76 -11.47
N THR A 142 8.45 19.01 -11.87
CA THR A 142 8.70 19.48 -13.23
C THR A 142 10.18 19.33 -13.59
N LEU A 143 10.52 19.40 -14.87
CA LEU A 143 11.91 19.37 -15.32
C LEU A 143 12.71 20.52 -14.70
N THR A 144 12.13 21.72 -14.62
CA THR A 144 12.75 22.90 -14.01
C THR A 144 13.02 22.70 -12.53
N GLU A 145 12.04 22.24 -11.75
CA GLU A 145 12.21 21.95 -10.32
C GLU A 145 13.21 20.82 -10.04
N ASN A 146 13.32 19.85 -10.96
CA ASN A 146 14.33 18.80 -10.86
C ASN A 146 15.76 19.33 -11.08
N MET A 147 15.90 20.40 -11.87
CA MET A 147 17.19 21.05 -12.12
C MET A 147 17.64 21.91 -10.93
N GLU A 148 16.70 22.44 -10.15
CA GLU A 148 16.98 23.22 -8.95
C GLU A 148 17.63 22.35 -7.86
N GLY A 149 18.87 22.69 -7.49
CA GLY A 149 19.62 21.98 -6.45
C GLY A 149 20.23 20.64 -6.87
N ASN A 150 20.17 20.26 -8.16
CA ASN A 150 20.74 19.00 -8.67
C ASN A 150 21.93 19.23 -9.61
N ASP A 151 23.10 19.50 -9.04
CA ASP A 151 24.34 19.75 -9.79
C ASP A 151 24.74 18.60 -10.71
N LYS A 152 24.43 17.36 -10.33
CA LYS A 152 24.75 16.17 -11.13
C LYS A 152 23.94 16.14 -12.42
N LEU A 153 22.63 16.38 -12.32
CA LEU A 153 21.73 16.48 -13.48
C LEU A 153 22.18 17.60 -14.42
N ARG A 154 22.48 18.78 -13.87
CA ARG A 154 22.96 19.94 -14.64
C ARG A 154 24.26 19.64 -15.39
N ARG A 155 25.24 19.02 -14.73
CA ARG A 155 26.52 18.64 -15.38
C ARG A 155 26.30 17.63 -16.50
N MET A 156 25.51 16.59 -16.27
CA MET A 156 25.24 15.55 -17.25
C MET A 156 24.58 16.11 -18.52
N ILE A 157 23.60 17.01 -18.36
CA ILE A 157 22.90 17.64 -19.49
C ILE A 157 23.82 18.64 -20.22
N ASN A 158 24.64 19.41 -19.50
CA ASN A 158 25.50 20.44 -20.11
C ASN A 158 26.74 19.87 -20.83
N GLN A 159 27.22 18.70 -20.41
CA GLN A 159 28.40 18.04 -21.00
C GLN A 159 28.09 17.36 -22.34
N ASP A 160 26.83 16.98 -22.56
CA ASP A 160 26.39 16.27 -23.76
C ASP A 160 25.42 17.15 -24.56
N LYS A 161 25.82 17.53 -25.78
CA LYS A 161 25.00 18.37 -26.67
C LYS A 161 23.66 17.71 -27.02
N THR A 162 23.63 16.39 -27.15
CA THR A 162 22.43 15.62 -27.46
C THR A 162 21.46 15.65 -26.27
N LEU A 163 21.95 15.45 -25.05
CA LEU A 163 21.13 15.53 -23.84
C LEU A 163 20.66 16.97 -23.55
N SER A 164 21.49 17.97 -23.84
CA SER A 164 21.08 19.38 -23.76
C SER A 164 19.91 19.68 -24.71
N LYS A 165 20.00 19.24 -25.97
CA LYS A 165 18.91 19.40 -26.95
C LYS A 165 17.65 18.64 -26.54
N LEU A 166 17.80 17.39 -26.07
CA LEU A 166 16.71 16.58 -25.51
C LEU A 166 15.98 17.33 -24.39
N TYR A 167 16.72 17.88 -23.43
CA TYR A 167 16.16 18.60 -22.29
C TYR A 167 15.41 19.88 -22.73
N GLN A 168 15.99 20.67 -23.64
CA GLN A 168 15.36 21.88 -24.17
C GLN A 168 14.07 21.61 -24.93
N ILE A 169 14.01 20.52 -25.70
CA ILE A 169 12.77 20.09 -26.37
C ILE A 169 11.76 19.62 -25.32
N SER A 170 12.22 18.81 -24.36
CA SER A 170 11.36 18.26 -23.31
C SER A 170 10.70 19.32 -22.44
N LEU A 171 11.40 20.43 -22.14
CA LEU A 171 10.84 21.57 -21.42
C LEU A 171 9.62 22.20 -22.13
N LYS A 172 9.59 22.16 -23.47
CA LYS A 172 8.47 22.71 -24.24
C LYS A 172 7.28 21.75 -24.33
N LEU A 173 7.51 20.47 -24.10
CA LEU A 173 6.50 19.41 -24.24
C LEU A 173 5.97 18.92 -22.88
N GLU A 174 6.66 19.23 -21.78
CA GLU A 174 6.21 18.89 -20.43
C GLU A 174 4.81 19.49 -20.16
N GLY A 175 3.93 18.67 -19.59
CA GLY A 175 2.56 19.06 -19.25
C GLY A 175 1.55 18.96 -20.40
N LEU A 176 1.98 18.74 -21.65
CA LEU A 176 1.05 18.50 -22.74
C LEU A 176 0.29 17.18 -22.56
N LYS A 177 -0.96 17.13 -23.02
CA LYS A 177 -1.80 15.93 -23.01
C LYS A 177 -1.25 14.90 -24.00
N ARG A 178 -1.08 13.65 -23.56
CA ARG A 178 -0.48 12.55 -24.35
C ARG A 178 -1.50 11.54 -24.84
N HIS A 179 -2.35 11.07 -23.94
CA HIS A 179 -3.35 10.05 -24.23
C HIS A 179 -4.56 10.27 -23.33
N THR A 180 -5.70 9.72 -23.76
CA THR A 180 -6.91 9.63 -22.97
C THR A 180 -6.87 8.37 -22.11
N SER A 181 -7.44 8.46 -20.92
CA SER A 181 -7.66 7.35 -20.00
C SER A 181 -9.00 7.57 -19.29
N ILE A 182 -9.39 6.63 -18.44
CA ILE A 182 -10.63 6.70 -17.67
C ILE A 182 -10.27 7.06 -16.24
N HIS A 183 -11.02 7.98 -15.66
CA HIS A 183 -10.86 8.37 -14.27
C HIS A 183 -11.04 7.14 -13.39
N ALA A 184 -10.12 6.95 -12.45
CA ALA A 184 -10.07 5.72 -11.68
C ALA A 184 -11.33 5.51 -10.82
N ALA A 185 -12.06 6.54 -10.39
CA ALA A 185 -13.24 6.41 -9.51
C ALA A 185 -14.50 7.12 -10.00
N GLY A 186 -14.35 8.37 -10.45
CA GLY A 186 -15.43 9.23 -10.93
C GLY A 186 -16.30 8.67 -12.07
N ILE A 187 -17.59 8.62 -11.77
CA ILE A 187 -18.71 8.33 -12.65
C ILE A 187 -19.61 9.55 -12.66
N VAL A 188 -20.17 9.85 -13.82
CA VAL A 188 -21.23 10.86 -13.96
C VAL A 188 -22.56 10.21 -14.20
N MET A 189 -23.57 10.71 -13.51
CA MET A 189 -24.97 10.35 -13.72
C MET A 189 -25.77 11.57 -14.18
N CYS A 190 -26.64 11.38 -15.17
CA CYS A 190 -27.53 12.41 -15.68
C CYS A 190 -28.98 11.90 -15.77
N LYS A 191 -29.94 12.83 -15.66
CA LYS A 191 -31.37 12.54 -15.84
C LYS A 191 -31.70 12.18 -17.29
N THR A 192 -30.99 12.77 -18.24
CA THR A 192 -31.13 12.56 -19.68
C THR A 192 -29.86 11.91 -20.24
N ASP A 193 -29.89 11.46 -21.48
CA ASP A 193 -28.69 10.92 -22.12
C ASP A 193 -27.61 12.01 -22.20
N LEU A 194 -26.39 11.65 -21.81
CA LEU A 194 -25.28 12.59 -21.65
C LEU A 194 -24.89 13.26 -22.97
N ASP A 195 -25.11 12.61 -24.10
CA ASP A 195 -24.86 13.16 -25.44
C ASP A 195 -25.78 14.34 -25.81
N ASN A 196 -26.83 14.60 -25.04
CA ASN A 196 -27.62 15.84 -25.15
C ASN A 196 -27.00 17.03 -24.40
N VAL A 197 -26.02 16.78 -23.52
CA VAL A 197 -25.44 17.79 -22.61
C VAL A 197 -23.95 17.99 -22.87
N ILE A 198 -23.21 16.89 -23.08
CA ILE A 198 -21.76 16.86 -23.31
C ILE A 198 -21.43 15.86 -24.42
N PRO A 199 -20.32 16.04 -25.16
CA PRO A 199 -19.84 15.00 -26.04
C PRO A 199 -19.50 13.73 -25.25
N LEU A 200 -19.72 12.56 -25.86
CA LEU A 200 -19.26 11.27 -25.37
C LEU A 200 -18.15 10.73 -26.27
N SER A 201 -17.20 10.03 -25.68
CA SER A 201 -16.19 9.25 -26.39
C SER A 201 -16.48 7.78 -26.21
N TYR A 202 -16.39 6.99 -27.27
CA TYR A 202 -16.49 5.54 -27.19
C TYR A 202 -15.08 4.96 -27.09
N ASN A 203 -14.79 4.25 -26.00
CA ASN A 203 -13.46 3.72 -25.76
C ASN A 203 -13.23 2.39 -26.48
N HIS A 204 -11.98 1.91 -26.49
CA HIS A 204 -11.62 0.64 -27.12
C HIS A 204 -12.18 -0.59 -26.39
N GLU A 205 -12.60 -0.44 -25.14
CA GLU A 205 -13.17 -1.50 -24.29
C GLU A 205 -14.70 -1.64 -24.48
N GLY A 206 -15.30 -0.83 -25.35
CA GLY A 206 -16.69 -1.00 -25.77
C GLY A 206 -17.74 -0.22 -24.96
N PHE A 207 -17.35 0.81 -24.21
CA PHE A 207 -18.27 1.63 -23.43
C PHE A 207 -18.05 3.15 -23.60
N TYR A 208 -19.08 3.93 -23.24
CA TYR A 208 -19.03 5.38 -23.29
C TYR A 208 -18.28 5.98 -22.10
N VAL A 209 -17.47 7.00 -22.38
CA VAL A 209 -16.83 7.89 -21.40
C VAL A 209 -17.18 9.34 -21.72
N THR A 210 -17.13 10.23 -20.74
CA THR A 210 -17.38 11.66 -20.96
C THR A 210 -16.37 12.25 -21.96
N GLY A 211 -16.74 13.28 -22.71
CA GLY A 211 -15.80 14.03 -23.55
C GLY A 211 -15.03 15.12 -22.80
N PHE A 212 -15.52 15.50 -21.62
CA PHE A 212 -14.87 16.47 -20.73
C PHE A 212 -14.28 15.80 -19.49
N SER A 213 -13.14 16.31 -19.06
CA SER A 213 -12.51 15.92 -17.80
C SER A 213 -13.25 16.51 -16.60
N MET A 214 -12.96 15.96 -15.42
CA MET A 214 -13.65 16.22 -14.17
C MET A 214 -13.87 17.70 -13.85
N GLU A 215 -12.90 18.57 -14.19
CA GLU A 215 -12.92 19.99 -13.83
C GLU A 215 -14.09 20.76 -14.45
N TYR A 216 -14.62 20.28 -15.58
CA TYR A 216 -15.69 20.96 -16.30
C TYR A 216 -17.09 20.38 -16.01
N LEU A 217 -17.18 19.19 -15.42
CA LEU A 217 -18.45 18.46 -15.29
C LEU A 217 -19.32 19.02 -14.15
N GLU A 218 -18.70 19.42 -13.04
CA GLU A 218 -19.42 20.00 -11.89
C GLU A 218 -20.02 21.37 -12.22
N GLU A 219 -19.31 22.20 -12.99
CA GLU A 219 -19.81 23.50 -13.46
C GLU A 219 -21.03 23.37 -14.40
N LEU A 220 -21.14 22.23 -15.09
CA LEU A 220 -22.29 21.88 -15.94
C LEU A 220 -23.48 21.31 -15.15
N GLY A 221 -23.37 21.24 -13.81
CA GLY A 221 -24.43 20.73 -12.93
C GLY A 221 -24.63 19.22 -13.03
N LEU A 222 -23.66 18.48 -13.57
CA LEU A 222 -23.74 17.02 -13.67
C LEU A 222 -23.38 16.38 -12.33
N LEU A 223 -24.15 15.38 -11.93
CA LEU A 223 -23.94 14.65 -10.69
C LEU A 223 -22.73 13.73 -10.84
N LYS A 224 -21.68 14.01 -10.05
CA LYS A 224 -20.50 13.17 -9.92
C LYS A 224 -20.66 12.22 -8.72
N MET A 225 -20.23 10.98 -8.89
CA MET A 225 -20.05 10.01 -7.82
C MET A 225 -18.70 9.35 -7.96
N ASP A 226 -17.97 9.14 -6.86
CA ASP A 226 -16.71 8.40 -6.88
C ASP A 226 -16.90 6.97 -6.40
N PHE A 227 -16.68 6.01 -7.31
CA PHE A 227 -16.67 4.58 -7.02
C PHE A 227 -15.21 4.17 -6.85
N LEU A 228 -14.72 4.27 -5.62
CA LEU A 228 -13.33 3.98 -5.32
C LEU A 228 -13.11 2.46 -5.25
N ALA A 229 -11.95 2.02 -5.72
CA ALA A 229 -11.52 0.63 -5.61
C ALA A 229 -10.48 0.52 -4.50
N LEU A 230 -10.81 -0.15 -3.41
CA LEU A 230 -9.93 -0.34 -2.27
C LEU A 230 -9.44 -1.79 -2.20
N ARG A 231 -8.16 -1.97 -2.54
CA ARG A 231 -7.46 -3.26 -2.50
C ARG A 231 -7.56 -3.97 -1.15
N ASN A 232 -7.60 -3.23 -0.04
CA ASN A 232 -7.74 -3.80 1.30
C ASN A 232 -9.09 -4.49 1.53
N LEU A 233 -10.17 -4.02 0.88
CA LEU A 233 -11.45 -4.72 0.93
C LEU A 233 -11.39 -6.04 0.16
N THR A 234 -10.69 -6.08 -0.98
CA THR A 234 -10.41 -7.34 -1.69
C THR A 234 -9.61 -8.32 -0.83
N LEU A 235 -8.59 -7.84 -0.11
CA LEU A 235 -7.84 -8.68 0.84
C LEU A 235 -8.77 -9.30 1.88
N ILE A 236 -9.60 -8.47 2.51
CA ILE A 236 -10.57 -8.93 3.50
C ILE A 236 -11.51 -9.97 2.90
N GLN A 237 -12.08 -9.69 1.73
CA GLN A 237 -13.00 -10.59 1.06
C GLN A 237 -12.35 -11.94 0.72
N ASP A 238 -11.12 -11.95 0.18
CA ASP A 238 -10.38 -13.18 -0.11
C ASP A 238 -10.09 -14.01 1.15
N VAL A 239 -9.81 -13.35 2.28
CA VAL A 239 -9.67 -14.03 3.57
C VAL A 239 -10.99 -14.65 4.02
N LEU A 240 -12.10 -13.91 3.96
CA LEU A 240 -13.42 -14.40 4.36
C LEU A 240 -13.86 -15.58 3.46
N ASP A 241 -13.64 -15.48 2.16
CA ASP A 241 -13.94 -16.55 1.20
C ASP A 241 -13.08 -17.79 1.46
N SER A 242 -11.80 -17.60 1.79
CA SER A 242 -10.91 -18.70 2.18
C SER A 242 -11.38 -19.39 3.46
N LEU A 243 -11.78 -18.63 4.49
CA LEU A 243 -12.31 -19.21 5.74
C LEU A 243 -13.61 -19.99 5.51
N LYS A 244 -14.49 -19.47 4.66
CA LYS A 244 -15.72 -20.17 4.26
C LYS A 244 -15.41 -21.46 3.51
N GLN A 245 -14.44 -21.43 2.59
CA GLN A 245 -14.09 -22.57 1.75
C GLN A 245 -13.37 -23.68 2.53
N TYR A 246 -12.31 -23.33 3.26
CA TYR A 246 -11.38 -24.27 3.87
C TYR A 246 -11.74 -24.61 5.33
N GLU A 247 -12.10 -23.60 6.13
CA GLU A 247 -12.45 -23.79 7.56
C GLU A 247 -13.95 -24.02 7.79
N LYS A 248 -14.77 -23.93 6.74
CA LYS A 248 -16.24 -23.98 6.81
C LYS A 248 -16.82 -22.95 7.80
N LEU A 249 -16.15 -21.80 7.93
CA LEU A 249 -16.49 -20.75 8.87
C LEU A 249 -16.97 -19.50 8.12
N PRO A 250 -18.29 -19.29 7.98
CA PRO A 250 -18.85 -18.22 7.16
C PRO A 250 -18.96 -16.89 7.92
N ILE A 251 -17.85 -16.39 8.48
CA ILE A 251 -17.82 -15.07 9.12
C ILE A 251 -18.01 -14.00 8.04
N THR A 252 -18.84 -13.00 8.32
CA THR A 252 -19.01 -11.83 7.47
C THR A 252 -18.24 -10.62 8.00
N PHE A 253 -18.01 -9.63 7.14
CA PHE A 253 -17.32 -8.40 7.53
C PHE A 253 -17.99 -7.71 8.72
N ASP A 254 -19.33 -7.64 8.75
CA ASP A 254 -20.08 -6.90 9.77
C ASP A 254 -20.19 -7.61 11.12
N GLU A 255 -19.98 -8.93 11.16
CA GLU A 255 -19.99 -9.74 12.39
C GLU A 255 -18.66 -9.64 13.18
N ILE A 256 -17.61 -9.07 12.60
CA ILE A 256 -16.31 -8.92 13.27
C ILE A 256 -16.46 -7.96 14.47
N PRO A 257 -16.13 -8.40 15.71
CA PRO A 257 -16.34 -7.60 16.92
C PRO A 257 -15.34 -6.45 17.05
N PHE A 258 -15.72 -5.33 17.66
CA PHE A 258 -14.86 -4.13 17.82
C PHE A 258 -14.02 -4.08 19.11
N HIS A 259 -14.10 -5.10 19.96
CA HIS A 259 -13.47 -5.14 21.29
C HIS A 259 -12.66 -6.43 21.52
N ASP A 260 -12.09 -6.99 20.47
CA ASP A 260 -11.17 -8.13 20.55
C ASP A 260 -9.76 -7.69 20.97
N GLU A 261 -9.25 -8.31 22.04
CA GLU A 261 -7.93 -7.98 22.61
C GLU A 261 -6.79 -8.36 21.66
N LYS A 262 -6.89 -9.49 20.94
CA LYS A 262 -5.84 -9.92 20.01
C LYS A 262 -5.72 -8.97 18.83
N ALA A 263 -6.84 -8.50 18.28
CA ALA A 263 -6.88 -7.50 17.23
C ALA A 263 -6.24 -6.17 17.67
N ILE A 264 -6.54 -5.69 18.89
CA ILE A 264 -5.92 -4.49 19.46
C ILE A 264 -4.40 -4.69 19.65
N SER A 265 -4.00 -5.89 20.09
CA SER A 265 -2.58 -6.22 20.33
C SER A 265 -1.70 -6.08 19.09
N ILE A 266 -2.26 -6.27 17.88
CA ILE A 266 -1.54 -6.02 16.62
C ILE A 266 -1.03 -4.58 16.56
N PHE A 267 -1.85 -3.61 16.96
CA PHE A 267 -1.45 -2.20 17.00
C PHE A 267 -0.56 -1.89 18.21
N THR A 268 -0.83 -2.48 19.38
CA THR A 268 -0.03 -2.28 20.60
C THR A 268 1.40 -2.77 20.44
N ASN A 269 1.58 -3.92 19.79
CA ASN A 269 2.87 -4.58 19.53
C ASN A 269 3.48 -4.19 18.17
N VAL A 270 2.76 -3.37 17.38
CA VAL A 270 3.25 -2.82 16.10
C VAL A 270 3.49 -3.92 15.05
N LEU A 271 2.67 -4.97 15.09
CA LEU A 271 2.62 -6.03 14.08
C LEU A 271 1.76 -5.62 12.88
N THR A 272 1.86 -4.35 12.46
CA THR A 272 0.95 -3.71 11.51
C THR A 272 1.34 -3.87 10.04
N GLU A 273 2.24 -4.81 9.72
CA GLU A 273 2.57 -5.15 8.33
C GLU A 273 1.32 -5.66 7.59
N GLY A 274 1.03 -5.09 6.43
CA GLY A 274 -0.20 -5.36 5.68
C GLY A 274 -1.49 -4.77 6.28
N ILE A 275 -1.43 -3.94 7.33
CA ILE A 275 -2.60 -3.30 7.93
C ILE A 275 -2.80 -1.90 7.34
N PHE A 276 -3.93 -1.71 6.65
CA PHE A 276 -4.29 -0.46 5.99
C PHE A 276 -4.06 0.78 6.87
N GLN A 277 -3.38 1.80 6.32
CA GLN A 277 -2.98 3.06 6.99
C GLN A 277 -1.92 2.93 8.10
N PHE A 278 -1.51 1.73 8.52
CA PHE A 278 -0.60 1.50 9.64
C PHE A 278 0.77 0.87 9.28
N GLU A 279 1.08 0.76 7.99
CA GLU A 279 2.32 0.11 7.51
C GLU A 279 3.57 1.00 7.54
N SER A 280 3.42 2.33 7.44
CA SER A 280 4.58 3.22 7.29
C SER A 280 5.52 3.18 8.50
N ALA A 281 6.83 3.26 8.26
CA ALA A 281 7.84 3.24 9.32
C ALA A 281 7.60 4.32 10.39
N GLY A 282 7.21 5.53 9.97
CA GLY A 282 6.85 6.61 10.88
C GLY A 282 5.62 6.30 11.74
N MET A 283 4.56 5.73 11.15
CA MET A 283 3.36 5.33 11.90
C MET A 283 3.70 4.21 12.90
N LYS A 284 4.48 3.20 12.48
CA LYS A 284 4.97 2.15 13.38
C LYS A 284 5.74 2.73 14.56
N ASN A 285 6.66 3.67 14.31
CA ASN A 285 7.39 4.37 15.37
C ASN A 285 6.48 5.15 16.32
N PHE A 286 5.44 5.80 15.80
CA PHE A 286 4.43 6.45 16.62
C PHE A 286 3.68 5.42 17.49
N LEU A 287 3.21 4.31 16.92
CA LEU A 287 2.53 3.25 17.66
C LEU A 287 3.39 2.64 18.76
N ARG A 288 4.70 2.42 18.54
CA ARG A 288 5.63 1.92 19.57
C ARG A 288 5.62 2.80 20.83
N LYS A 289 5.51 4.11 20.64
CA LYS A 289 5.42 5.09 21.74
C LYS A 289 3.99 5.20 22.27
N PHE A 290 2.99 5.21 21.40
CA PHE A 290 1.61 5.47 21.78
C PHE A 290 0.92 4.28 22.46
N LYS A 291 1.22 3.06 22.01
CA LYS A 291 0.65 1.78 22.47
C LYS A 291 -0.88 1.84 22.58
N PRO A 292 -1.61 1.94 21.45
CA PRO A 292 -3.07 2.00 21.49
C PRO A 292 -3.65 0.75 22.17
N ASN A 293 -4.71 0.93 22.96
CA ASN A 293 -5.37 -0.14 23.73
C ASN A 293 -6.90 -0.20 23.52
N SER A 294 -7.44 0.60 22.60
CA SER A 294 -8.88 0.62 22.28
C SER A 294 -9.09 1.03 20.82
N PHE A 295 -10.28 0.75 20.29
CA PHE A 295 -10.68 1.16 18.94
C PHE A 295 -10.61 2.68 18.74
N SER A 296 -11.11 3.47 19.71
CA SER A 296 -11.05 4.93 19.67
C SER A 296 -9.60 5.43 19.54
N GLU A 297 -8.65 4.82 20.28
CA GLU A 297 -7.24 5.19 20.16
C GLU A 297 -6.61 4.83 18.80
N ILE A 298 -7.09 3.77 18.15
CA ILE A 298 -6.71 3.43 16.76
C ILE A 298 -7.24 4.51 15.81
N ALA A 299 -8.49 4.94 15.97
CA ALA A 299 -9.07 6.03 15.16
C ALA A 299 -8.36 7.37 15.39
N VAL A 300 -7.97 7.70 16.62
CA VAL A 300 -7.19 8.89 16.97
C VAL A 300 -5.78 8.82 16.37
N SER A 301 -5.18 7.63 16.28
CA SER A 301 -3.86 7.44 15.68
C SER A 301 -3.81 7.91 14.22
N LEU A 302 -4.86 7.63 13.44
CA LEU A 302 -5.00 8.09 12.05
C LEU A 302 -5.13 9.61 11.92
N ALA A 303 -5.76 10.25 12.90
CA ALA A 303 -5.95 11.69 12.93
C ALA A 303 -4.67 12.44 13.36
N LEU A 304 -3.93 11.90 14.34
CA LEU A 304 -2.72 12.51 14.88
C LEU A 304 -1.50 12.37 13.97
N PHE A 305 -1.36 11.25 13.26
CA PHE A 305 -0.19 10.98 12.42
C PHE A 305 -0.26 11.70 11.06
N ARG A 306 -0.39 13.03 11.10
CA ARG A 306 -0.44 13.91 9.92
C ARG A 306 0.40 15.17 10.13
N PRO A 307 0.90 15.80 9.05
CA PRO A 307 1.62 17.07 9.15
C PRO A 307 0.80 18.13 9.92
N GLY A 308 1.38 18.68 10.99
CA GLY A 308 0.69 19.61 11.90
C GLY A 308 0.35 18.99 13.26
N PRO A 309 -0.68 18.13 13.37
CA PRO A 309 -1.01 17.42 14.61
C PRO A 309 0.16 16.61 15.18
N MET A 310 1.09 16.16 14.33
CA MET A 310 2.32 15.46 14.74
C MET A 310 3.12 16.18 15.82
N ASN A 311 3.11 17.51 15.87
CA ASN A 311 3.84 18.27 16.89
C ASN A 311 3.26 18.07 18.31
N ASN A 312 2.00 17.65 18.41
CA ASN A 312 1.34 17.40 19.70
C ASN A 312 1.38 15.93 20.13
N ILE A 313 1.93 15.03 19.29
CA ILE A 313 2.00 13.59 19.57
C ILE A 313 2.71 13.32 20.90
N ASP A 314 3.85 13.96 21.15
CA ASP A 314 4.63 13.71 22.36
C ASP A 314 3.87 14.13 23.63
N GLU A 315 3.17 15.27 23.59
CA GLU A 315 2.35 15.72 24.71
C GLU A 315 1.12 14.84 24.92
N PHE A 316 0.45 14.42 23.84
CA PHE A 316 -0.65 13.45 23.88
C PHE A 316 -0.22 12.14 24.57
N ILE A 317 0.95 11.60 24.17
CA ILE A 317 1.53 10.38 24.76
C ILE A 317 1.88 10.60 26.24
N ARG A 318 2.44 11.76 26.60
CA ARG A 318 2.76 12.08 28.01
C ARG A 318 1.51 12.12 28.88
N ARG A 319 0.44 12.76 28.41
CA ARG A 319 -0.85 12.82 29.10
C ARG A 319 -1.45 11.43 29.30
N LYS A 320 -1.53 10.62 28.24
CA LYS A 320 -2.00 9.24 28.31
C LYS A 320 -1.21 8.40 29.33
N ARG A 321 0.11 8.56 29.39
CA ARG A 321 0.98 7.83 30.32
C ARG A 321 1.00 8.39 31.74
N GLY A 322 0.16 9.39 32.06
CA GLY A 322 0.13 10.05 33.37
C GLY A 322 1.39 10.87 33.68
N LYS A 323 2.23 11.16 32.69
CA LYS A 323 3.47 11.97 32.83
C LYS A 323 3.23 13.47 32.68
N SER A 324 2.02 13.86 32.29
CA SER A 324 1.54 15.25 32.19
C SER A 324 0.08 15.26 32.63
N LYS A 325 -0.35 16.30 33.35
CA LYS A 325 -1.75 16.42 33.80
C LYS A 325 -2.61 16.85 32.63
N VAL A 326 -3.73 16.18 32.41
CA VAL A 326 -4.76 16.66 31.48
C VAL A 326 -5.42 17.88 32.12
N THR A 327 -5.30 19.04 31.48
CA THR A 327 -5.91 20.28 31.92
C THR A 327 -6.90 20.77 30.87
N TYR A 328 -8.03 21.30 31.34
CA TYR A 328 -9.05 21.91 30.51
C TYR A 328 -9.18 23.37 30.90
N LEU A 329 -9.38 24.25 29.93
CA LEU A 329 -9.61 25.68 30.19
C LEU A 329 -10.95 25.92 30.91
N HIS A 330 -11.90 25.00 30.76
CA HIS A 330 -13.19 25.01 31.43
C HIS A 330 -13.74 23.58 31.58
N PRO A 331 -14.47 23.24 32.66
CA PRO A 331 -15.08 21.91 32.85
C PRO A 331 -15.95 21.43 31.67
N ASP A 332 -16.69 22.32 31.02
CA ASP A 332 -17.52 21.97 29.85
C ASP A 332 -16.74 21.46 28.63
N LEU A 333 -15.42 21.67 28.59
CA LEU A 333 -14.57 21.13 27.53
C LEU A 333 -14.21 19.66 27.76
N GLU A 334 -14.31 19.16 29.00
CA GLU A 334 -13.93 17.80 29.34
C GLU A 334 -14.73 16.75 28.56
N PRO A 335 -16.08 16.78 28.50
CA PRO A 335 -16.83 15.78 27.74
C PRO A 335 -16.45 15.71 26.25
N ILE A 336 -16.06 16.84 25.65
CA ILE A 336 -15.72 16.95 24.23
C ILE A 336 -14.28 16.47 23.95
N LEU A 337 -13.35 16.77 24.86
CA LEU A 337 -11.92 16.57 24.65
C LEU A 337 -11.35 15.37 25.42
N LYS A 338 -12.15 14.68 26.25
CA LYS A 338 -11.70 13.54 27.05
C LYS A 338 -11.11 12.41 26.19
N GLU A 339 -11.77 12.08 25.08
CA GLU A 339 -11.31 11.06 24.12
C GLU A 339 -9.90 11.38 23.60
N THR A 340 -9.59 12.67 23.45
CA THR A 340 -8.33 13.17 22.89
C THR A 340 -7.43 13.81 23.94
N GLN A 341 -7.54 13.38 25.20
CA GLN A 341 -6.65 13.80 26.30
C GLN A 341 -6.54 15.33 26.46
N GLY A 342 -7.64 16.06 26.24
CA GLY A 342 -7.67 17.52 26.34
C GLY A 342 -7.02 18.26 25.16
N ILE A 343 -6.78 17.60 24.03
CA ILE A 343 -6.20 18.20 22.82
C ILE A 343 -7.26 18.21 21.71
N ILE A 344 -7.43 19.33 21.02
CA ILE A 344 -8.34 19.40 19.86
C ILE A 344 -7.69 18.64 18.70
N VAL A 345 -8.33 17.56 18.26
CA VAL A 345 -7.86 16.72 17.13
C VAL A 345 -8.88 16.74 16.00
N TYR A 346 -10.18 16.69 16.33
CA TYR A 346 -11.24 16.57 15.35
C TYR A 346 -11.91 17.91 15.03
N GLN A 347 -12.44 18.02 13.82
CA GLN A 347 -13.24 19.16 13.38
C GLN A 347 -14.59 19.20 14.09
N GLU A 348 -15.14 18.04 14.40
CA GLU A 348 -16.39 17.86 15.14
C GLU A 348 -16.25 18.41 16.58
N GLN A 349 -15.08 18.25 17.21
CA GLN A 349 -14.80 18.85 18.53
C GLN A 349 -14.85 20.38 18.48
N ILE A 350 -14.31 21.00 17.43
CA ILE A 350 -14.43 22.46 17.24
C ILE A 350 -15.90 22.88 17.14
N MET A 351 -16.70 22.10 16.42
CA MET A 351 -18.12 22.38 16.26
C MET A 351 -18.89 22.25 17.58
N GLN A 352 -18.59 21.20 18.36
CA GLN A 352 -19.16 20.98 19.69
C GLN A 352 -18.77 22.09 20.67
N ILE A 353 -17.51 22.55 20.65
CA ILE A 353 -17.05 23.66 21.51
C ILE A 353 -17.80 24.95 21.16
N ALA A 354 -17.91 25.29 19.88
CA ALA A 354 -18.65 26.49 19.45
C ALA A 354 -20.14 26.43 19.81
N SER A 355 -20.76 25.27 19.65
CA SER A 355 -22.15 25.05 20.04
C SER A 355 -22.34 25.16 21.56
N LYS A 356 -21.45 24.53 22.34
CA LYS A 356 -21.53 24.49 23.81
C LYS A 356 -21.21 25.85 24.44
N MET A 357 -20.09 26.47 24.08
CA MET A 357 -19.63 27.71 24.71
C MET A 357 -20.32 28.95 24.15
N ALA A 358 -20.35 29.10 22.83
CA ALA A 358 -20.81 30.34 22.20
C ALA A 358 -22.27 30.29 21.70
N GLY A 359 -22.93 29.14 21.82
CA GLY A 359 -24.32 28.96 21.42
C GLY A 359 -24.60 28.94 19.94
N TYR A 360 -23.61 28.52 19.16
CA TYR A 360 -23.77 28.29 17.73
C TYR A 360 -24.73 27.13 17.49
N THR A 361 -25.53 27.21 16.42
CA THR A 361 -26.09 25.99 15.81
C THR A 361 -24.94 25.16 15.23
N TYR A 362 -25.10 23.85 15.08
CA TYR A 362 -24.06 23.05 14.42
C TYR A 362 -23.83 23.47 12.96
N GLY A 363 -24.85 24.01 12.29
CA GLY A 363 -24.70 24.64 10.97
C GLY A 363 -23.75 25.84 10.99
N GLN A 364 -23.94 26.77 11.93
CA GLN A 364 -23.03 27.91 12.14
C GLN A 364 -21.63 27.45 12.51
N ALA A 365 -21.53 26.39 13.31
CA ALA A 365 -20.25 25.85 13.75
C ALA A 365 -19.44 25.22 12.58
N ASP A 366 -20.10 24.57 11.60
CA ASP A 366 -19.42 24.15 10.37
C ASP A 366 -18.95 25.36 9.54
N VAL A 367 -19.73 26.44 9.48
CA VAL A 367 -19.31 27.69 8.81
C VAL A 367 -18.05 28.26 9.44
N LEU A 368 -17.98 28.31 10.78
CA LEU A 368 -16.79 28.70 11.54
C LEU A 368 -15.58 27.84 11.17
N ARG A 369 -15.74 26.51 11.26
CA ARG A 369 -14.70 25.52 10.90
C ARG A 369 -14.22 25.68 9.45
N ARG A 370 -15.11 25.98 8.51
CA ARG A 370 -14.77 26.24 7.09
C ARG A 370 -13.91 27.51 6.94
N ALA A 371 -14.31 28.60 7.57
CA ALA A 371 -13.60 29.88 7.52
C ALA A 371 -12.16 29.74 8.03
N MET A 372 -12.02 28.97 9.11
CA MET A 372 -10.78 28.57 9.73
C MET A 372 -9.86 27.76 8.81
N SER A 373 -10.36 26.72 8.14
CA SER A 373 -9.53 25.94 7.21
C SER A 373 -9.07 26.75 5.99
N LYS A 374 -9.85 27.76 5.55
CA LYS A 374 -9.51 28.62 4.41
C LYS A 374 -8.69 29.87 4.77
N LYS A 375 -8.35 30.07 6.05
CA LYS A 375 -7.60 31.23 6.56
C LYS A 375 -8.13 32.60 6.09
N LYS A 376 -9.46 32.75 6.02
CA LYS A 376 -10.09 34.02 5.60
C LYS A 376 -10.11 35.01 6.77
N GLU A 377 -9.10 35.85 6.85
CA GLU A 377 -8.87 36.79 7.96
C GLU A 377 -10.09 37.65 8.32
N SER A 378 -10.76 38.23 7.32
CA SER A 378 -11.96 39.07 7.52
C SER A 378 -13.16 38.32 8.12
N VAL A 379 -13.26 37.01 7.91
CA VAL A 379 -14.31 36.16 8.50
C VAL A 379 -13.92 35.74 9.91
N LEU A 380 -12.65 35.43 10.14
CA LEU A 380 -12.15 35.00 11.45
C LEU A 380 -12.25 36.08 12.52
N ILE A 381 -12.08 37.36 12.15
CA ILE A 381 -12.28 38.49 13.08
C ILE A 381 -13.75 38.59 13.50
N LYS A 382 -14.67 38.54 12.53
CA LYS A 382 -16.12 38.60 12.80
C LYS A 382 -16.59 37.45 13.66
N GLU A 383 -16.10 36.24 13.37
CA GLU A 383 -16.44 35.06 14.14
C GLU A 383 -15.84 35.06 15.54
N LYS A 384 -14.67 35.69 15.75
CA LYS A 384 -14.09 35.86 17.08
C LYS A 384 -15.01 36.67 17.99
N GLU A 385 -15.43 37.84 17.52
CA GLU A 385 -16.33 38.70 18.29
C GLU A 385 -17.64 37.99 18.63
N ARG A 386 -18.20 37.26 17.66
CA ARG A 386 -19.43 36.50 17.84
C ARG A 386 -19.24 35.37 18.86
N PHE A 387 -18.15 34.61 18.77
CA PHE A 387 -17.83 33.54 19.71
C PHE A 387 -17.69 34.06 21.14
N VAL A 388 -16.94 35.15 21.33
CA VAL A 388 -16.71 35.75 22.65
C VAL A 388 -18.01 36.31 23.23
N LYS A 389 -18.78 37.10 22.47
CA LYS A 389 -20.08 37.63 22.92
C LYS A 389 -21.06 36.52 23.28
N GLY A 390 -21.14 35.48 22.46
CA GLY A 390 -21.97 34.30 22.72
C GLY A 390 -21.55 33.54 23.98
N SER A 391 -20.24 33.44 24.23
CA SER A 391 -19.69 32.80 25.42
C SER A 391 -20.00 33.60 26.69
N ILE A 392 -19.83 34.92 26.65
CA ILE A 392 -20.18 35.80 27.78
C ILE A 392 -21.69 35.69 28.09
N ALA A 393 -22.54 35.68 27.06
CA ALA A 393 -23.98 35.52 27.23
C ALA A 393 -24.38 34.16 27.86
N ARG A 394 -23.51 33.15 27.80
CA ARG A 394 -23.69 31.84 28.44
C ARG A 394 -23.00 31.71 29.79
N GLY A 395 -22.42 32.79 30.32
CA GLY A 395 -21.82 32.83 31.65
C GLY A 395 -20.33 32.47 31.69
N TYR A 396 -19.65 32.37 30.55
CA TYR A 396 -18.20 32.16 30.51
C TYR A 396 -17.46 33.49 30.69
N GLU A 397 -16.34 33.47 31.40
CA GLU A 397 -15.44 34.63 31.48
C GLU A 397 -14.87 34.98 30.10
N GLU A 398 -14.79 36.28 29.80
CA GLU A 398 -14.24 36.77 28.53
C GLU A 398 -12.82 36.26 28.27
N LYS A 399 -12.00 36.17 29.32
CA LYS A 399 -10.63 35.63 29.23
C LYS A 399 -10.63 34.18 28.74
N ILE A 400 -11.46 33.32 29.34
CA ILE A 400 -11.58 31.91 28.97
C ILE A 400 -12.11 31.79 27.53
N ALA A 401 -13.11 32.58 27.16
CA ALA A 401 -13.66 32.58 25.80
C ALA A 401 -12.60 32.94 24.74
N ASN A 402 -11.76 33.95 25.02
CA ASN A 402 -10.65 34.32 24.14
C ASN A 402 -9.59 33.21 24.06
N GLU A 403 -9.16 32.65 25.18
CA GLU A 403 -8.17 31.57 25.21
C GLU A 403 -8.64 30.32 24.45
N VAL A 404 -9.92 29.96 24.58
CA VAL A 404 -10.51 28.83 23.83
C VAL A 404 -10.58 29.15 22.34
N TYR A 405 -10.95 30.37 21.95
CA TYR A 405 -10.99 30.73 20.53
C TYR A 405 -9.59 30.70 19.89
N GLU A 406 -8.56 31.20 20.58
CA GLU A 406 -7.17 31.11 20.12
C GLU A 406 -6.70 29.66 20.02
N LEU A 407 -7.11 28.80 20.97
CA LEU A 407 -6.87 27.37 20.89
C LEU A 407 -7.50 26.78 19.62
N ILE A 408 -8.77 27.07 19.36
CA ILE A 408 -9.45 26.62 18.13
C ILE A 408 -8.69 27.08 16.89
N LEU A 409 -8.30 28.36 16.79
CA LEU A 409 -7.55 28.90 15.65
C LEU A 409 -6.24 28.16 15.38
N LYS A 410 -5.48 27.85 16.45
CA LYS A 410 -4.22 27.11 16.36
C LYS A 410 -4.40 25.71 15.78
N PHE A 411 -5.50 25.04 16.11
CA PHE A 411 -5.80 23.67 15.67
C PHE A 411 -6.63 23.59 14.38
N ALA A 412 -7.31 24.67 14.00
CA ALA A 412 -8.23 24.72 12.87
C ALA A 412 -7.60 24.39 11.50
N SER A 413 -6.30 24.68 11.33
CA SER A 413 -5.54 24.32 10.12
C SER A 413 -5.22 22.83 10.03
N TYR A 414 -5.43 22.08 11.13
CA TYR A 414 -4.92 20.73 11.33
C TYR A 414 -5.98 19.74 11.82
N GLY A 415 -7.17 20.22 12.20
CA GLY A 415 -8.26 19.37 12.65
C GLY A 415 -8.66 18.36 11.58
N PHE A 416 -8.92 17.13 12.00
CA PHE A 416 -9.27 16.02 11.11
C PHE A 416 -10.76 15.70 11.15
N ASN A 417 -11.31 15.11 10.08
CA ASN A 417 -12.71 14.68 10.07
C ASN A 417 -12.84 13.36 10.86
N LYS A 418 -13.57 13.38 12.00
CA LYS A 418 -13.76 12.21 12.86
C LYS A 418 -14.45 11.07 12.13
N ALA A 419 -15.53 11.36 11.39
CA ALA A 419 -16.31 10.35 10.67
C ALA A 419 -15.44 9.55 9.66
N HIS A 420 -14.60 10.23 8.91
CA HIS A 420 -13.63 9.63 7.99
C HIS A 420 -12.56 8.81 8.75
N SER A 421 -12.05 9.34 9.86
CA SER A 421 -11.06 8.65 10.70
C SER A 421 -11.61 7.33 11.25
N VAL A 422 -12.83 7.36 11.79
CA VAL A 422 -13.53 6.21 12.36
C VAL A 422 -13.80 5.18 11.27
N ALA A 423 -14.37 5.59 10.14
CA ALA A 423 -14.67 4.65 9.05
C ALA A 423 -13.41 3.92 8.55
N TYR A 424 -12.28 4.62 8.41
CA TYR A 424 -11.04 3.98 7.97
C TYR A 424 -10.41 3.11 9.07
N ALA A 425 -10.54 3.52 10.34
CA ALA A 425 -10.11 2.70 11.47
C ALA A 425 -10.88 1.38 11.55
N ILE A 426 -12.16 1.32 11.15
CA ILE A 426 -12.93 0.06 11.07
C ILE A 426 -12.27 -0.92 10.09
N ILE A 427 -11.85 -0.47 8.91
CA ILE A 427 -11.17 -1.33 7.94
C ILE A 427 -9.87 -1.84 8.53
N SER A 428 -9.02 -0.94 9.06
CA SER A 428 -7.75 -1.32 9.68
C SER A 428 -7.93 -2.31 10.83
N TYR A 429 -8.94 -2.09 11.68
CA TYR A 429 -9.26 -2.94 12.81
C TYR A 429 -9.71 -4.34 12.36
N LYS A 430 -10.62 -4.41 11.38
CA LYS A 430 -11.10 -5.70 10.86
C LYS A 430 -9.99 -6.49 10.16
N MET A 431 -9.08 -5.82 9.46
CA MET A 431 -7.84 -6.45 8.96
C MET A 431 -6.99 -7.00 10.11
N ALA A 432 -6.79 -6.23 11.18
CA ALA A 432 -6.01 -6.66 12.33
C ALA A 432 -6.65 -7.86 13.05
N TYR A 433 -7.98 -7.90 13.15
CA TYR A 433 -8.72 -9.06 13.65
C TYR A 433 -8.43 -10.31 12.81
N LEU A 434 -8.60 -10.21 11.48
CA LEU A 434 -8.32 -11.32 10.57
C LEU A 434 -6.85 -11.77 10.63
N LYS A 435 -5.91 -10.83 10.73
CA LYS A 435 -4.49 -11.15 10.91
C LYS A 435 -4.22 -11.85 12.25
N ALA A 436 -4.85 -11.41 13.33
CA ALA A 436 -4.62 -11.95 14.67
C ALA A 436 -5.20 -13.36 14.86
N HIS A 437 -6.36 -13.65 14.29
CA HIS A 437 -7.05 -14.94 14.44
C HIS A 437 -6.80 -15.91 13.30
N TYR A 438 -6.57 -15.41 12.08
CA TYR A 438 -6.41 -16.20 10.86
C TYR A 438 -5.16 -15.79 10.06
N PRO A 439 -3.97 -15.74 10.69
CA PRO A 439 -2.76 -15.19 10.07
C PRO A 439 -2.37 -15.92 8.79
N LYS A 440 -2.56 -17.25 8.70
CA LYS A 440 -2.24 -18.04 7.49
C LYS A 440 -3.03 -17.57 6.27
N TYR A 441 -4.33 -17.36 6.42
CA TYR A 441 -5.20 -16.87 5.34
C TYR A 441 -4.94 -15.41 5.01
N PHE A 442 -4.74 -14.58 6.03
CA PHE A 442 -4.39 -13.17 5.86
C PHE A 442 -3.07 -13.01 5.08
N MET A 443 -2.04 -13.75 5.46
CA MET A 443 -0.74 -13.71 4.80
C MET A 443 -0.79 -14.29 3.38
N LYS A 444 -1.57 -15.34 3.12
CA LYS A 444 -1.80 -15.85 1.75
C LYS A 444 -2.35 -14.74 0.84
N SER A 445 -3.36 -14.03 1.31
CA SER A 445 -4.00 -12.96 0.54
C SER A 445 -3.02 -11.81 0.27
N LEU A 446 -2.32 -11.37 1.33
CA LEU A 446 -1.33 -10.31 1.26
C LEU A 446 -0.15 -10.65 0.31
N LEU A 447 0.33 -11.89 0.37
CA LEU A 447 1.36 -12.41 -0.54
C LEU A 447 0.88 -12.45 -1.99
N SER A 448 -0.35 -12.88 -2.24
CA SER A 448 -0.93 -12.92 -3.59
C SER A 448 -1.05 -11.52 -4.19
N MET A 449 -1.44 -10.54 -3.38
CA MET A 449 -1.50 -9.14 -3.82
C MET A 449 -0.13 -8.50 -4.06
N ALA A 450 0.94 -9.09 -3.54
CA ALA A 450 2.31 -8.64 -3.72
C ALA A 450 3.01 -9.24 -4.95
N ILE A 451 2.36 -10.17 -5.65
CA ILE A 451 2.90 -10.79 -6.87
C ILE A 451 3.29 -9.69 -7.87
N GLY A 452 4.50 -9.82 -8.44
CA GLY A 452 5.12 -8.79 -9.29
C GLY A 452 5.99 -7.77 -8.53
N SER A 453 5.93 -7.72 -7.20
CA SER A 453 6.83 -6.93 -6.36
C SER A 453 7.71 -7.82 -5.48
N SER A 454 8.95 -8.07 -5.92
CA SER A 454 9.93 -8.85 -5.15
C SER A 454 10.25 -8.24 -3.79
N GLU A 455 10.21 -6.91 -3.67
CA GLU A 455 10.45 -6.19 -2.42
C GLU A 455 9.35 -6.49 -1.39
N LYS A 456 8.09 -6.29 -1.77
CA LYS A 456 6.94 -6.55 -0.89
C LYS A 456 6.75 -8.03 -0.58
N THR A 457 6.95 -8.90 -1.56
CA THR A 457 6.86 -10.35 -1.35
C THR A 457 7.87 -10.79 -0.29
N ARG A 458 9.10 -10.28 -0.34
CA ARG A 458 10.15 -10.58 0.66
C ARG A 458 9.80 -10.06 2.06
N GLU A 459 9.27 -8.84 2.17
CA GLU A 459 8.78 -8.30 3.44
C GLU A 459 7.70 -9.20 4.07
N TYR A 460 6.73 -9.64 3.26
CA TYR A 460 5.64 -10.50 3.73
C TYR A 460 6.07 -11.94 4.02
N ILE A 461 7.04 -12.50 3.29
CA ILE A 461 7.64 -13.80 3.62
C ILE A 461 8.36 -13.71 4.97
N TYR A 462 9.08 -12.63 5.23
CA TYR A 462 9.72 -12.42 6.54
C TYR A 462 8.68 -12.31 7.66
N GLU A 463 7.57 -11.60 7.43
CA GLU A 463 6.45 -11.55 8.37
C GLU A 463 5.84 -12.95 8.61
N CYS A 464 5.70 -13.78 7.57
CA CYS A 464 5.25 -15.17 7.73
C CYS A 464 6.18 -15.95 8.68
N LYS A 465 7.50 -15.79 8.55
CA LYS A 465 8.47 -16.43 9.44
C LYS A 465 8.32 -15.98 10.89
N LEU A 466 8.10 -14.69 11.13
CA LEU A 466 7.82 -14.16 12.48
C LEU A 466 6.52 -14.71 13.07
N LEU A 467 5.53 -15.01 12.22
CA LEU A 467 4.26 -15.63 12.59
C LEU A 467 4.31 -17.17 12.62
N HIS A 468 5.48 -17.78 12.42
CA HIS A 468 5.66 -19.23 12.32
C HIS A 468 4.80 -19.89 11.24
N ILE A 469 4.68 -19.23 10.08
CA ILE A 469 4.00 -19.74 8.89
C ILE A 469 5.06 -20.04 7.83
N ASP A 470 5.13 -21.31 7.43
CA ASP A 470 6.05 -21.73 6.39
C ASP A 470 5.53 -21.33 5.01
N VAL A 471 6.41 -20.72 4.21
CA VAL A 471 6.15 -20.47 2.79
C VAL A 471 6.91 -21.54 2.00
N LEU A 472 6.14 -22.45 1.40
CA LEU A 472 6.65 -23.66 0.74
C LEU A 472 7.02 -23.36 -0.71
N LYS A 473 8.03 -24.06 -1.22
CA LYS A 473 8.45 -24.00 -2.64
C LYS A 473 7.30 -24.43 -3.56
N PRO A 474 7.23 -23.93 -4.80
CA PRO A 474 6.15 -24.29 -5.70
C PRO A 474 6.20 -25.78 -6.06
N ASP A 475 5.05 -26.38 -6.35
CA ASP A 475 4.90 -27.76 -6.82
C ASP A 475 3.97 -27.81 -8.04
N ILE A 476 4.37 -28.55 -9.08
CA ILE A 476 3.63 -28.56 -10.36
C ILE A 476 2.22 -29.14 -10.25
N ASN A 477 1.98 -30.02 -9.28
CA ASN A 477 0.71 -30.69 -9.04
C ASN A 477 -0.17 -29.98 -8.00
N GLU A 478 0.38 -29.04 -7.22
CA GLU A 478 -0.36 -28.38 -6.14
C GLU A 478 -0.46 -26.84 -6.24
N SER A 479 0.56 -26.17 -6.80
CA SER A 479 0.61 -24.70 -6.93
C SER A 479 -0.44 -24.19 -7.89
N GLU A 480 -1.08 -23.07 -7.58
CA GLU A 480 -2.07 -22.41 -8.44
C GLU A 480 -1.47 -21.16 -9.07
N GLU A 481 -2.29 -20.37 -9.76
CA GLU A 481 -1.90 -19.05 -10.25
C GLU A 481 -1.49 -18.12 -9.10
N GLU A 482 -2.17 -18.15 -7.95
CA GLU A 482 -1.88 -17.34 -6.76
C GLU A 482 -1.42 -18.22 -5.57
N PHE A 483 -0.99 -17.59 -4.46
CA PHE A 483 -0.56 -18.34 -3.28
C PHE A 483 -1.73 -19.16 -2.73
N LYS A 484 -1.43 -20.38 -2.29
CA LYS A 484 -2.44 -21.34 -1.81
C LYS A 484 -2.16 -21.74 -0.37
N VAL A 485 -3.18 -21.74 0.47
CA VAL A 485 -3.08 -22.33 1.81
C VAL A 485 -3.09 -23.85 1.69
N VAL A 486 -2.11 -24.49 2.32
CA VAL A 486 -2.06 -25.94 2.53
C VAL A 486 -1.97 -26.24 4.03
N GLU A 487 -1.97 -27.52 4.39
CA GLU A 487 -1.95 -27.94 5.81
C GLU A 487 -0.71 -27.38 6.53
N HIS A 488 0.47 -27.57 5.93
CA HIS A 488 1.77 -27.23 6.53
C HIS A 488 2.28 -25.81 6.19
N GLY A 489 1.47 -24.94 5.58
CA GLY A 489 1.91 -23.59 5.25
C GLY A 489 1.19 -22.94 4.07
N ILE A 490 1.91 -22.08 3.36
CA ILE A 490 1.43 -21.38 2.17
C ILE A 490 2.33 -21.77 0.99
N LEU A 491 1.73 -22.34 -0.06
CA LEU A 491 2.43 -22.79 -1.25
C LEU A 491 2.66 -21.64 -2.24
N TYR A 492 3.89 -21.54 -2.76
CA TYR A 492 4.28 -20.50 -3.70
C TYR A 492 3.60 -20.65 -5.08
N PRO A 493 3.17 -19.55 -5.72
CA PRO A 493 2.39 -19.58 -6.96
C PRO A 493 3.21 -19.85 -8.22
N LEU A 494 2.53 -20.30 -9.28
CA LEU A 494 3.06 -20.37 -10.64
C LEU A 494 3.40 -18.99 -11.22
N SER A 495 2.57 -17.99 -10.96
CA SER A 495 2.77 -16.61 -11.44
C SER A 495 3.96 -15.89 -10.79
N GLY A 496 4.44 -16.41 -9.65
CA GLY A 496 5.60 -15.89 -8.96
C GLY A 496 6.95 -16.33 -9.55
N ILE A 497 6.94 -17.21 -10.57
CA ILE A 497 8.14 -17.74 -11.22
C ILE A 497 8.47 -16.87 -12.44
N LYS A 498 9.67 -16.29 -12.50
CA LYS A 498 10.08 -15.50 -13.68
C LYS A 498 10.06 -16.35 -14.95
N ASN A 499 9.72 -15.70 -16.06
CA ASN A 499 9.56 -16.33 -17.39
C ASN A 499 8.40 -17.34 -17.52
N VAL A 500 7.56 -17.51 -16.49
CA VAL A 500 6.29 -18.25 -16.58
C VAL A 500 5.17 -17.23 -16.82
N GLY A 501 4.68 -17.17 -18.06
CA GLY A 501 3.61 -16.25 -18.45
C GLY A 501 2.21 -16.83 -18.23
N VAL A 502 1.19 -15.96 -18.24
CA VAL A 502 -0.23 -16.32 -18.03
C VAL A 502 -0.68 -17.50 -18.91
N SER A 503 -0.38 -17.46 -20.22
CA SER A 503 -0.76 -18.55 -21.13
C SER A 503 -0.12 -19.90 -20.78
N ALA A 504 1.10 -19.91 -20.24
CA ALA A 504 1.73 -21.14 -19.76
C ALA A 504 1.02 -21.66 -18.49
N ILE A 505 0.66 -20.76 -17.57
CA ILE A 505 -0.09 -21.10 -16.35
C ILE A 505 -1.45 -21.69 -16.70
N GLU A 506 -2.22 -21.02 -17.56
CA GLU A 506 -3.53 -21.51 -18.05
C GLU A 506 -3.39 -22.91 -18.63
N THR A 507 -2.43 -23.13 -19.53
CA THR A 507 -2.17 -24.45 -20.13
C THR A 507 -1.87 -25.51 -19.07
N ILE A 508 -1.02 -25.20 -18.09
CA ILE A 508 -0.65 -26.13 -17.01
C ILE A 508 -1.88 -26.49 -16.18
N LEU A 509 -2.66 -25.48 -15.76
CA LEU A 509 -3.83 -25.67 -14.92
C LEU A 509 -4.95 -26.44 -15.66
N GLU A 510 -5.19 -26.12 -16.93
CA GLU A 510 -6.15 -26.82 -17.78
C GLU A 510 -5.78 -28.28 -18.02
N GLU A 511 -4.51 -28.55 -18.33
CA GLU A 511 -4.06 -29.93 -18.45
C GLU A 511 -4.20 -30.64 -17.11
N ARG A 512 -3.75 -30.04 -16.00
CA ARG A 512 -3.81 -30.64 -14.66
C ARG A 512 -5.24 -30.99 -14.20
N LYS A 513 -6.26 -30.23 -14.63
CA LYS A 513 -7.68 -30.56 -14.37
C LYS A 513 -8.07 -31.94 -14.88
N LYS A 514 -7.42 -32.46 -15.94
CA LYS A 514 -7.68 -33.80 -16.48
C LYS A 514 -7.14 -34.88 -15.55
N ASN A 515 -5.88 -34.75 -15.14
CA ASN A 515 -5.16 -35.63 -14.21
C ASN A 515 -3.88 -34.95 -13.71
N LYS A 516 -3.42 -35.31 -12.51
CA LYS A 516 -2.09 -34.92 -12.01
C LYS A 516 -0.98 -35.40 -12.97
N PHE A 517 0.12 -34.66 -13.02
CA PHE A 517 1.29 -35.06 -13.77
C PHE A 517 2.05 -36.16 -13.03
N THR A 518 2.36 -37.25 -13.72
CA THR A 518 3.01 -38.43 -13.11
C THR A 518 4.52 -38.46 -13.29
N SER A 519 5.04 -37.80 -14.32
CA SER A 519 6.47 -37.70 -14.59
C SER A 519 6.78 -36.46 -15.43
N ILE A 520 8.07 -36.11 -15.53
CA ILE A 520 8.54 -35.02 -16.40
C ILE A 520 8.14 -35.22 -17.87
N TYR A 521 8.09 -36.46 -18.33
CA TYR A 521 7.70 -36.81 -19.70
C TYR A 521 6.21 -36.60 -19.93
N ASP A 522 5.36 -37.02 -19.00
CA ASP A 522 3.91 -36.76 -19.05
C ASP A 522 3.62 -35.26 -19.06
N PHE A 523 4.28 -34.50 -18.18
CA PHE A 523 4.18 -33.05 -18.13
C PHE A 523 4.55 -32.39 -19.46
N LEU A 524 5.74 -32.71 -20.00
CA LEU A 524 6.21 -32.09 -21.23
C LEU A 524 5.43 -32.54 -22.46
N LYS A 525 5.00 -33.80 -22.52
CA LYS A 525 4.10 -34.29 -23.59
C LYS A 525 2.81 -33.47 -23.67
N ARG A 526 2.25 -33.10 -22.52
CA ARG A 526 0.97 -32.37 -22.42
C ARG A 526 1.12 -30.87 -22.65
N CYS A 527 2.25 -30.28 -22.26
CA CYS A 527 2.41 -28.83 -22.16
C CYS A 527 3.48 -28.22 -23.11
N TYR A 528 4.53 -28.97 -23.48
CA TYR A 528 5.66 -28.44 -24.24
C TYR A 528 5.32 -28.19 -25.72
N GLY A 529 5.67 -27.00 -26.24
CA GLY A 529 5.39 -26.59 -27.62
C GLY A 529 3.96 -26.06 -27.84
N LYS A 530 3.12 -26.02 -26.79
CA LYS A 530 1.93 -25.16 -26.75
C LYS A 530 2.37 -23.77 -26.30
N SER A 531 2.13 -23.42 -25.04
CA SER A 531 2.53 -22.14 -24.46
C SER A 531 3.83 -22.20 -23.66
N LEU A 532 4.41 -23.40 -23.47
CA LEU A 532 5.69 -23.59 -22.80
C LEU A 532 6.82 -23.67 -23.82
N ASN A 533 7.88 -22.92 -23.57
CA ASN A 533 9.14 -22.94 -24.32
C ASN A 533 10.31 -23.34 -23.39
N ARG A 534 11.50 -23.54 -23.97
CA ARG A 534 12.71 -23.93 -23.23
C ARG A 534 13.03 -22.97 -22.08
N LYS A 535 12.97 -21.66 -22.30
CA LYS A 535 13.27 -20.65 -21.28
C LYS A 535 12.33 -20.73 -20.07
N THR A 536 11.04 -20.96 -20.33
CA THR A 536 10.05 -21.19 -19.27
C THR A 536 10.38 -22.46 -18.49
N LEU A 537 10.74 -23.54 -19.18
CA LEU A 537 11.11 -24.81 -18.56
C LEU A 537 12.38 -24.72 -17.72
N ASP A 538 13.43 -24.05 -18.21
CA ASP A 538 14.65 -23.78 -17.43
C ASP A 538 14.30 -23.08 -16.11
N SER A 539 13.46 -22.04 -16.17
CA SER A 539 13.03 -21.29 -14.98
C SER A 539 12.16 -22.13 -14.03
N MET A 540 11.36 -23.06 -14.55
CA MET A 540 10.60 -24.02 -13.74
C MET A 540 11.52 -25.03 -13.04
N ILE A 541 12.52 -25.56 -13.74
CA ILE A 541 13.53 -26.43 -13.15
C ILE A 541 14.26 -25.68 -12.03
N ASP A 542 14.72 -24.46 -12.28
CA ASP A 542 15.42 -23.63 -11.29
C ASP A 542 14.54 -23.34 -10.06
N ALA A 543 13.25 -23.08 -10.26
CA ALA A 543 12.27 -22.92 -9.17
C ALA A 543 12.15 -24.17 -8.29
N GLY A 544 12.53 -25.34 -8.79
CA GLY A 544 12.34 -26.63 -8.14
C GLY A 544 10.91 -27.16 -8.21
N ILE A 545 10.07 -26.60 -9.08
CA ILE A 545 8.65 -26.96 -9.17
C ILE A 545 8.40 -28.41 -9.63
N LEU A 546 9.40 -28.99 -10.29
CA LEU A 546 9.36 -30.35 -10.84
C LEU A 546 9.98 -31.40 -9.89
N SER A 547 10.32 -31.01 -8.66
CA SER A 547 10.91 -31.89 -7.64
C SER A 547 10.00 -33.05 -7.24
N THR A 548 8.68 -32.89 -7.42
CA THR A 548 7.65 -33.94 -7.24
C THR A 548 7.94 -35.22 -8.04
N PHE A 549 8.72 -35.11 -9.13
CA PHE A 549 9.11 -36.25 -9.98
C PHE A 549 10.36 -36.99 -9.46
N GLY A 550 10.92 -36.61 -8.32
CA GLY A 550 12.07 -37.27 -7.69
C GLY A 550 13.42 -36.91 -8.27
N TYR A 551 13.50 -35.90 -9.15
CA TYR A 551 14.76 -35.43 -9.74
C TYR A 551 15.17 -34.07 -9.20
N ASN A 552 16.49 -33.88 -9.04
CA ASN A 552 17.08 -32.60 -8.65
C ASN A 552 17.33 -31.69 -9.86
N ARG A 553 17.67 -30.42 -9.62
CA ARG A 553 17.76 -29.40 -10.69
C ARG A 553 18.87 -29.73 -11.68
N LYS A 554 20.05 -30.11 -11.17
CA LYS A 554 21.20 -30.44 -12.03
C LYS A 554 20.92 -31.63 -12.93
N THR A 555 20.26 -32.66 -12.41
CA THR A 555 19.83 -33.84 -13.17
C THR A 555 18.89 -33.44 -14.30
N LEU A 556 17.86 -32.62 -14.01
CA LEU A 556 16.92 -32.17 -15.04
C LEU A 556 17.59 -31.30 -16.10
N HIS A 557 18.48 -30.38 -15.72
CA HIS A 557 19.21 -29.53 -16.67
C HIS A 557 20.12 -30.33 -17.61
N GLN A 558 20.90 -31.27 -17.08
CA GLN A 558 21.83 -32.07 -17.89
C GLN A 558 21.11 -33.00 -18.88
N ASN A 559 19.92 -33.46 -18.53
CA ASN A 559 19.14 -34.35 -19.38
C ASN A 559 18.05 -33.63 -20.19
N LEU A 560 17.95 -32.30 -20.11
CA LEU A 560 16.83 -31.57 -20.68
C LEU A 560 16.72 -31.76 -22.20
N ASP A 561 17.84 -31.69 -22.92
CA ASP A 561 17.88 -31.91 -24.36
C ASP A 561 17.40 -33.32 -24.75
N LEU A 562 17.81 -34.33 -23.98
CA LEU A 562 17.40 -35.72 -24.19
C LEU A 562 15.89 -35.90 -23.97
N ILE A 563 15.34 -35.30 -22.91
CA ILE A 563 13.91 -35.35 -22.60
C ILE A 563 13.11 -34.65 -23.69
N LEU A 564 13.53 -33.45 -24.12
CA LEU A 564 12.84 -32.68 -25.14
C LEU A 564 12.83 -33.38 -26.49
N ASN A 565 13.97 -33.95 -26.92
CA ASN A 565 14.05 -34.74 -28.15
C ASN A 565 13.09 -35.93 -28.12
N TYR A 566 13.02 -36.67 -27.00
CA TYR A 566 12.07 -37.76 -26.85
C TYR A 566 10.60 -37.28 -26.93
N VAL A 567 10.27 -36.19 -26.23
CA VAL A 567 8.92 -35.59 -26.23
C VAL A 567 8.50 -35.13 -27.62
N GLU A 568 9.43 -34.62 -28.43
CA GLU A 568 9.16 -34.24 -29.82
C GLU A 568 8.91 -35.47 -30.71
N ILE A 569 9.69 -36.55 -30.55
CA ILE A 569 9.51 -37.78 -31.33
C ILE A 569 8.13 -38.43 -31.05
N ILE A 570 7.73 -38.54 -29.78
CA ILE A 570 6.46 -39.19 -29.40
C ILE A 570 5.21 -38.35 -29.74
N LYS A 571 5.37 -37.12 -30.28
CA LYS A 571 4.24 -36.37 -30.84
C LYS A 571 3.79 -36.95 -32.17
N ASP A 572 4.74 -37.46 -32.96
CA ASP A 572 4.50 -37.96 -34.31
C ASP A 572 4.51 -39.51 -34.38
N VAL A 573 5.02 -40.17 -33.34
CA VAL A 573 5.16 -41.63 -33.26
C VAL A 573 4.46 -42.15 -32.00
N ASP A 574 3.78 -43.31 -32.10
CA ASP A 574 3.16 -43.96 -30.95
C ASP A 574 4.24 -44.34 -29.91
N GLU A 575 3.98 -43.95 -28.66
CA GLU A 575 4.89 -44.07 -27.51
C GLU A 575 5.36 -45.52 -27.28
N SER A 576 4.55 -46.51 -27.68
CA SER A 576 4.91 -47.93 -27.60
C SER A 576 6.10 -48.35 -28.46
N PHE A 577 6.45 -47.56 -29.49
CA PHE A 577 7.58 -47.84 -30.39
C PHE A 577 8.85 -47.06 -30.03
N VAL A 578 8.81 -46.18 -29.02
CA VAL A 578 9.93 -45.32 -28.67
C VAL A 578 10.33 -45.58 -27.23
N GLU A 579 11.51 -46.18 -27.05
CA GLU A 579 12.05 -46.46 -25.72
C GLU A 579 12.33 -45.16 -24.97
N LYS A 580 11.85 -45.11 -23.72
CA LYS A 580 12.00 -43.94 -22.86
C LYS A 580 13.47 -43.81 -22.41
N PRO A 581 14.11 -42.64 -22.59
CA PRO A 581 15.51 -42.49 -22.24
C PRO A 581 15.71 -42.57 -20.73
N GLU A 582 16.75 -43.29 -20.29
CA GLU A 582 17.19 -43.26 -18.90
C GLU A 582 17.91 -41.94 -18.60
N LEU A 583 17.56 -41.32 -17.47
CA LEU A 583 18.16 -40.06 -17.05
C LEU A 583 19.44 -40.31 -16.26
N VAL A 584 20.51 -39.59 -16.60
CA VAL A 584 21.75 -39.59 -15.84
C VAL A 584 21.54 -38.80 -14.55
N VAL A 585 21.39 -39.50 -13.43
CA VAL A 585 21.21 -38.89 -12.11
C VAL A 585 22.57 -38.44 -11.56
N VAL A 586 22.64 -37.18 -11.14
CA VAL A 586 23.86 -36.56 -10.60
C VAL A 586 23.57 -35.87 -9.28
N ASP A 587 24.61 -35.65 -8.46
CA ASP A 587 24.48 -34.87 -7.23
C ASP A 587 24.01 -33.44 -7.52
N GLU A 588 23.14 -32.92 -6.65
CA GLU A 588 22.59 -31.57 -6.78
C GLU A 588 23.69 -30.48 -6.75
N TYR A 589 23.34 -29.29 -7.24
CA TYR A 589 24.21 -28.12 -7.11
C TYR A 589 24.59 -27.82 -5.65
N ASP A 590 25.75 -27.18 -5.48
CA ASP A 590 26.15 -26.64 -4.19
C ASP A 590 25.17 -25.56 -3.70
N THR A 591 25.18 -25.29 -2.39
CA THR A 591 24.24 -24.34 -1.76
C THR A 591 24.30 -22.95 -2.40
N HIS A 592 25.49 -22.43 -2.71
CA HIS A 592 25.64 -21.09 -3.28
C HIS A 592 25.03 -21.02 -4.69
N THR A 593 25.20 -22.06 -5.50
CA THR A 593 24.56 -22.15 -6.82
C THR A 593 23.03 -22.22 -6.70
N LEU A 594 22.48 -23.08 -5.83
CA LEU A 594 21.03 -23.18 -5.60
C LEU A 594 20.41 -21.84 -5.19
N MET A 595 21.10 -21.10 -4.32
CA MET A 595 20.68 -19.79 -3.87
C MET A 595 20.66 -18.75 -4.99
N ASN A 596 21.65 -18.78 -5.88
CA ASN A 596 21.66 -17.92 -7.06
C ASN A 596 20.52 -18.26 -8.02
N LEU A 597 20.18 -19.54 -8.18
CA LEU A 597 19.01 -19.96 -8.96
C LEU A 597 17.71 -19.42 -8.36
N GLU A 598 17.54 -19.44 -7.03
CA GLU A 598 16.36 -18.82 -6.39
C GLU A 598 16.28 -17.31 -6.66
N LEU A 599 17.39 -16.58 -6.54
CA LEU A 599 17.40 -15.14 -6.87
C LEU A 599 17.08 -14.87 -8.34
N GLN A 600 17.61 -15.68 -9.25
CA GLN A 600 17.32 -15.54 -10.67
C GLN A 600 15.86 -15.83 -10.96
N THR A 601 15.28 -16.84 -10.31
CA THR A 601 13.93 -17.34 -10.57
C THR A 601 12.83 -16.54 -9.89
N PHE A 602 12.98 -16.21 -8.61
CA PHE A 602 11.97 -15.51 -7.81
C PHE A 602 12.32 -14.02 -7.60
N GLY A 603 13.61 -13.67 -7.65
CA GLY A 603 14.09 -12.31 -7.33
C GLY A 603 14.45 -12.10 -5.86
N PHE A 604 14.22 -13.11 -5.02
CA PHE A 604 14.53 -13.15 -3.60
C PHE A 604 14.77 -14.61 -3.19
N TYR A 605 15.29 -14.82 -1.98
CA TYR A 605 15.41 -16.16 -1.42
C TYR A 605 14.06 -16.58 -0.85
N LEU A 606 13.47 -17.64 -1.43
CA LEU A 606 12.28 -18.26 -0.88
C LEU A 606 12.68 -19.16 0.32
N SER A 607 13.85 -19.79 0.22
CA SER A 607 14.53 -20.40 1.36
C SER A 607 14.99 -19.37 2.39
N ASN A 608 15.55 -19.83 3.51
CA ASN A 608 16.20 -18.94 4.47
C ASN A 608 17.36 -18.15 3.83
N HIS A 609 17.47 -16.87 4.19
CA HIS A 609 18.64 -16.08 3.83
C HIS A 609 19.85 -16.67 4.56
N PRO A 610 21.08 -16.61 4.03
CA PRO A 610 22.25 -17.23 4.70
C PRO A 610 22.47 -16.71 6.11
N VAL A 611 22.13 -15.44 6.33
CA VAL A 611 22.30 -14.77 7.62
C VAL A 611 21.28 -15.21 8.68
N THR A 612 20.19 -15.87 8.28
CA THR A 612 19.06 -16.16 9.17
C THR A 612 19.47 -17.03 10.34
N GLU A 613 20.21 -18.12 10.10
CA GLU A 613 20.71 -19.00 11.16
C GLU A 613 21.63 -18.25 12.14
N TYR A 614 22.52 -17.42 11.61
CA TYR A 614 23.45 -16.61 12.41
C TYR A 614 22.75 -15.53 13.23
N LYS A 615 21.65 -14.95 12.72
CA LYS A 615 20.85 -13.98 13.47
C LYS A 615 20.06 -14.63 14.60
N LEU A 616 19.53 -15.84 14.37
CA LEU A 616 18.83 -16.59 15.41
C LEU A 616 19.77 -16.94 16.58
N SER A 617 21.03 -17.28 16.31
CA SER A 617 22.04 -17.52 17.34
C SER A 617 22.61 -16.22 17.96
N ASN A 618 22.35 -15.06 17.37
CA ASN A 618 22.81 -13.75 17.84
C ASN A 618 21.64 -12.74 17.97
N PRO A 619 20.77 -12.87 18.99
CA PRO A 619 19.58 -12.02 19.14
C PRO A 619 19.87 -10.53 19.38
N LYS A 620 21.13 -10.15 19.61
CA LYS A 620 21.58 -8.75 19.72
C LYS A 620 21.74 -8.07 18.36
N SER A 621 21.77 -8.84 17.28
CA SER A 621 21.89 -8.34 15.91
C SER A 621 20.64 -7.56 15.52
N ILE A 622 20.79 -6.29 15.22
CA ILE A 622 19.71 -5.42 14.76
C ILE A 622 19.39 -5.74 13.28
N PRO A 623 18.11 -5.96 12.91
CA PRO A 623 17.71 -6.11 11.52
C PRO A 623 18.09 -4.87 10.69
N LEU A 624 18.56 -5.08 9.46
CA LEU A 624 19.01 -3.96 8.62
C LEU A 624 17.92 -2.94 8.33
N ALA A 625 16.66 -3.39 8.26
CA ALA A 625 15.50 -2.52 8.08
C ALA A 625 15.27 -1.54 9.24
N GLU A 626 15.79 -1.82 10.43
CA GLU A 626 15.60 -0.97 11.61
C GLU A 626 16.76 -0.01 11.88
N VAL A 627 17.84 -0.09 11.10
CA VAL A 627 19.08 0.69 11.29
C VAL A 627 18.80 2.19 11.44
N GLU A 628 17.84 2.73 10.69
CA GLU A 628 17.46 4.15 10.75
C GLU A 628 17.02 4.62 12.15
N ASN A 629 16.43 3.72 12.96
CA ASN A 629 15.96 4.02 14.32
C ASN A 629 17.12 4.21 15.31
N TYR A 630 18.34 3.84 14.89
CA TYR A 630 19.56 3.88 15.69
C TYR A 630 20.54 4.94 15.18
N PHE A 631 20.05 5.97 14.47
CA PHE A 631 20.88 7.09 14.04
C PHE A 631 21.74 7.65 15.19
N ASP A 632 23.03 7.87 14.91
CA ASP A 632 24.05 8.33 15.87
C ASP A 632 24.34 7.38 17.05
N LYS A 633 23.81 6.15 17.02
CA LYS A 633 24.10 5.09 18.00
C LYS A 633 25.02 4.03 17.42
N GLU A 634 25.62 3.26 18.32
CA GLU A 634 26.36 2.05 17.97
C GLU A 634 25.43 0.84 18.01
N ILE A 635 25.53 -0.01 17.00
CA ILE A 635 24.73 -1.22 16.89
C ILE A 635 25.61 -2.40 16.46
N GLU A 636 25.10 -3.59 16.75
CA GLU A 636 25.61 -4.85 16.22
C GLU A 636 24.64 -5.34 15.14
N LEU A 637 25.15 -5.83 14.02
CA LEU A 637 24.35 -6.42 12.94
C LEU A 637 25.08 -7.58 12.28
N ILE A 638 24.34 -8.43 11.59
CA ILE A 638 24.86 -9.55 10.80
C ILE A 638 24.30 -9.42 9.38
N CYS A 639 25.17 -9.44 8.38
CA CYS A 639 24.79 -9.33 6.99
C CYS A 639 25.67 -10.18 6.06
N LEU A 640 25.13 -10.50 4.88
CA LEU A 640 25.83 -11.16 3.78
C LEU A 640 26.49 -10.10 2.90
N VAL A 641 27.74 -10.30 2.51
CA VAL A 641 28.44 -9.37 1.62
C VAL A 641 28.01 -9.61 0.17
N ASP A 642 27.14 -8.72 -0.35
CA ASP A 642 26.67 -8.77 -1.74
C ASP A 642 27.71 -8.21 -2.71
N LYS A 643 28.40 -7.14 -2.31
CA LYS A 643 29.38 -6.42 -3.13
C LYS A 643 30.48 -5.84 -2.26
N LEU A 644 31.69 -5.89 -2.78
CA LEU A 644 32.88 -5.26 -2.21
C LEU A 644 33.48 -4.29 -3.24
N LYS A 645 33.75 -3.05 -2.83
CA LYS A 645 34.45 -2.06 -3.64
C LYS A 645 35.61 -1.48 -2.84
N GLU A 646 36.83 -1.82 -3.25
CA GLU A 646 38.05 -1.19 -2.74
C GLU A 646 38.29 0.17 -3.38
N ILE A 647 38.76 1.13 -2.58
CA ILE A 647 39.30 2.39 -3.06
C ILE A 647 40.58 2.75 -2.30
N THR A 648 41.48 3.47 -2.97
CA THR A 648 42.66 4.04 -2.34
C THR A 648 42.37 5.49 -1.95
N THR A 649 42.66 5.83 -0.70
CA THR A 649 42.50 7.19 -0.19
C THR A 649 43.57 8.14 -0.75
N LYS A 650 43.39 9.46 -0.57
CA LYS A 650 44.40 10.47 -0.96
C LYS A 650 45.75 10.30 -0.25
N LYS A 651 45.79 9.58 0.87
CA LYS A 651 47.01 9.24 1.63
C LYS A 651 47.64 7.91 1.20
N ASN A 652 47.16 7.32 0.11
CA ASN A 652 47.59 6.02 -0.42
C ASN A 652 47.27 4.80 0.48
N GLU A 653 46.34 4.96 1.43
CA GLU A 653 45.85 3.86 2.28
C GLU A 653 44.60 3.23 1.65
N LYS A 654 44.44 1.91 1.75
CA LYS A 654 43.28 1.18 1.20
C LYS A 654 42.07 1.28 2.12
N MET A 655 40.88 1.50 1.58
CA MET A 655 39.61 1.39 2.31
C MET A 655 38.55 0.69 1.46
N ALA A 656 37.48 0.20 2.07
CA ALA A 656 36.45 -0.55 1.35
C ALA A 656 35.03 -0.07 1.66
N PHE A 657 34.18 -0.12 0.65
CA PHE A 657 32.73 0.01 0.76
C PHE A 657 32.10 -1.34 0.44
N LEU A 658 31.34 -1.88 1.40
CA LEU A 658 30.59 -3.11 1.25
C LEU A 658 29.10 -2.78 1.11
N ASN A 659 28.37 -3.59 0.34
CA ASN A 659 26.92 -3.68 0.48
C ASN A 659 26.60 -4.98 1.22
N GLY A 660 26.06 -4.83 2.43
CA GLY A 660 25.56 -5.94 3.24
C GLY A 660 24.07 -6.14 3.01
N SER A 661 23.61 -7.39 2.92
CA SER A 661 22.20 -7.74 2.84
C SER A 661 21.76 -8.66 3.97
N ASP A 662 20.48 -8.57 4.30
CA ASP A 662 19.78 -9.54 5.14
C ASP A 662 18.47 -9.99 4.50
N GLU A 663 17.62 -10.66 5.28
CA GLU A 663 16.32 -11.16 4.83
C GLU A 663 15.46 -10.11 4.11
N ILE A 664 15.57 -8.84 4.50
CA ILE A 664 14.59 -7.80 4.13
C ILE A 664 15.23 -6.50 3.66
N SER A 665 16.53 -6.29 3.81
CA SER A 665 17.15 -4.98 3.58
C SER A 665 18.60 -5.09 3.16
N LYS A 666 19.11 -3.97 2.63
CA LYS A 666 20.52 -3.80 2.27
C LYS A 666 21.04 -2.53 2.90
N ILE A 667 22.30 -2.54 3.32
CA ILE A 667 22.96 -1.40 3.93
C ILE A 667 24.38 -1.24 3.38
N GLU A 668 24.83 0.00 3.24
CA GLU A 668 26.23 0.29 2.95
C GLU A 668 27.04 0.20 4.25
N VAL A 669 28.11 -0.59 4.23
CA VAL A 669 29.03 -0.79 5.35
C VAL A 669 30.39 -0.25 4.94
N VAL A 670 30.92 0.69 5.73
CA VAL A 670 32.13 1.46 5.43
C VAL A 670 33.27 0.99 6.30
N LEU A 671 34.34 0.50 5.67
CA LEU A 671 35.58 0.05 6.31
C LEU A 671 36.67 1.09 6.03
N PHE A 672 37.03 1.87 7.05
CA PHE A 672 38.19 2.76 6.97
C PHE A 672 39.51 1.97 6.99
N PRO A 673 40.64 2.56 6.56
CA PRO A 673 41.88 1.81 6.36
C PRO A 673 42.34 0.95 7.54
N ARG A 674 42.32 1.51 8.76
CA ARG A 674 42.69 0.79 9.98
C ARG A 674 41.85 -0.47 10.22
N THR A 675 40.61 -0.47 9.77
CA THR A 675 39.70 -1.61 9.93
C THR A 675 39.82 -2.57 8.76
N TYR A 676 40.08 -2.07 7.55
CA TYR A 676 40.20 -2.89 6.36
C TYR A 676 41.50 -3.70 6.30
N GLU A 677 42.63 -3.12 6.70
CA GLU A 677 43.94 -3.80 6.67
C GLU A 677 43.99 -5.09 7.51
N ASN A 678 43.09 -5.24 8.47
CA ASN A 678 43.07 -6.35 9.41
C ASN A 678 42.08 -7.46 9.05
N VAL A 679 41.42 -7.41 7.88
CA VAL A 679 40.29 -8.31 7.56
C VAL A 679 40.28 -8.64 6.08
N ASP A 680 40.25 -9.94 5.77
CA ASP A 680 40.21 -10.47 4.40
C ASP A 680 38.77 -10.90 4.04
N ILE A 681 37.99 -9.96 3.51
CA ILE A 681 36.54 -10.12 3.26
C ILE A 681 36.28 -10.34 1.77
N HIS A 682 35.45 -11.32 1.45
CA HIS A 682 35.04 -11.66 0.10
C HIS A 682 33.53 -11.51 -0.11
N ILE A 683 33.12 -11.44 -1.38
CA ILE A 683 31.70 -11.51 -1.74
C ILE A 683 31.18 -12.91 -1.37
N GLY A 684 30.02 -12.95 -0.70
CA GLY A 684 29.43 -14.18 -0.18
C GLY A 684 29.74 -14.47 1.30
N ASP A 685 30.67 -13.73 1.92
CA ASP A 685 30.96 -13.88 3.35
C ASP A 685 29.79 -13.37 4.20
N ILE A 686 29.55 -14.04 5.32
CA ILE A 686 28.63 -13.56 6.37
C ILE A 686 29.48 -12.87 7.42
N ILE A 687 29.15 -11.60 7.68
CA ILE A 687 29.92 -10.75 8.58
C ILE A 687 29.06 -10.28 9.75
N LYS A 688 29.66 -10.32 10.94
CA LYS A 688 29.18 -9.65 12.14
C LYS A 688 29.86 -8.30 12.26
N VAL A 689 29.08 -7.22 12.29
CA VAL A 689 29.55 -5.85 12.29
C VAL A 689 29.09 -5.15 13.55
N PHE A 690 30.05 -4.55 14.28
CA PHE A 690 29.77 -3.56 15.32
C PHE A 690 30.24 -2.19 14.82
N GLY A 691 29.32 -1.24 14.75
CA GLY A 691 29.60 0.04 14.11
C GLY A 691 28.61 1.13 14.48
N LYS A 692 28.95 2.36 14.10
CA LYS A 692 28.12 3.54 14.32
C LYS A 692 27.21 3.77 13.11
N VAL A 693 25.93 4.04 13.36
CA VAL A 693 24.99 4.44 12.32
C VAL A 693 25.20 5.90 11.97
N GLU A 694 25.54 6.15 10.71
CA GLU A 694 25.73 7.50 10.16
C GLU A 694 24.83 7.72 8.96
N LYS A 695 24.67 8.99 8.56
CA LYS A 695 23.87 9.39 7.40
C LYS A 695 24.73 10.17 6.42
N ARG A 696 24.81 9.71 5.17
CA ARG A 696 25.58 10.34 4.08
C ARG A 696 24.70 10.47 2.84
N PHE A 697 24.58 11.69 2.29
CA PHE A 697 23.72 11.99 1.13
C PHE A 697 22.30 11.42 1.26
N ASP A 698 21.70 11.61 2.44
CA ASP A 698 20.38 11.07 2.81
C ASP A 698 20.22 9.55 2.90
N LYS A 699 21.31 8.79 2.83
CA LYS A 699 21.30 7.33 3.08
C LYS A 699 21.98 6.98 4.38
N TYR A 700 21.40 6.04 5.11
CA TYR A 700 22.04 5.45 6.28
C TYR A 700 23.17 4.51 5.84
N GLN A 701 24.27 4.56 6.57
CA GLN A 701 25.43 3.71 6.40
C GLN A 701 25.95 3.29 7.78
N ILE A 702 26.74 2.22 7.81
CA ILE A 702 27.37 1.73 9.04
C ILE A 702 28.87 1.97 8.92
N VAL A 703 29.41 2.81 9.80
CA VAL A 703 30.86 2.96 9.94
C VAL A 703 31.36 1.91 10.91
N VAL A 704 32.14 0.96 10.37
CA VAL A 704 32.61 -0.21 11.12
C VAL A 704 33.63 0.22 12.17
N ARG A 705 33.45 -0.28 13.40
CA ARG A 705 34.47 -0.24 14.46
C ARG A 705 35.11 -1.60 14.67
N LYS A 706 34.32 -2.66 14.59
CA LYS A 706 34.78 -4.05 14.66
C LYS A 706 33.99 -4.90 13.67
N ILE A 707 34.66 -5.83 13.00
CA ILE A 707 34.05 -6.77 12.07
C ILE A 707 34.62 -8.17 12.31
N THR A 708 33.80 -9.19 12.12
CA THR A 708 34.19 -10.58 12.28
C THR A 708 33.48 -11.41 11.21
N ILE A 709 34.22 -12.23 10.48
CA ILE A 709 33.65 -13.15 9.49
C ILE A 709 33.14 -14.37 10.25
N LEU A 710 31.86 -14.71 10.07
CA LEU A 710 31.25 -15.87 10.68
C LEU A 710 31.45 -17.07 9.74
N LYS A 711 32.21 -18.08 10.18
CA LYS A 711 32.36 -19.35 9.47
C LYS A 711 31.41 -20.39 10.05
N LYS A 712 30.99 -21.34 9.22
CA LYS A 712 29.99 -22.37 9.54
C LYS A 712 30.43 -23.37 10.63
N GLU A 713 31.65 -23.27 11.15
CA GLU A 713 32.22 -24.15 12.18
C GLU A 713 32.05 -23.63 13.62
N GLU A 714 31.47 -22.45 13.83
CA GLU A 714 31.18 -21.89 15.17
C GLU A 714 29.68 -21.59 15.37
N ALA A 715 28.82 -22.56 15.07
CA ALA A 715 27.39 -22.53 15.44
C ALA A 715 26.99 -23.84 16.15
#